data_AF-A0A4Z1D2U8-F1
#
_entry.id   AF-A0A4Z1D2U8-F1
#
_cell.length_a   1.000
_cell.length_b   1.000
_cell.length_c   1.000
_cell.angle_alpha   90.00
_cell.angle_beta   90.00
_cell.angle_gamma   90.00
#
_symmetry.space_group_name_H-M   'P 1'
#
loop_
_entity.id
_entity.type
_entity.pdbx_description
1 polymer ?
#
loop_
_entity_poly.entity_id
_entity_poly.type
_entity_poly.pdbx_seq_one_letter_code
_entity_poly.pdbx_strand_id
1 'polypeptide(L)'
;MAVTATVPATGRTAVTTRTGAVAVTALLVLLVAALAVVDITQGTAAVGAPEVWKALTGRAGPGDASVVVASRLPRAAAGLLVGTALGIAGAALQAVSRNVLAAPDTLAVNAGSYLALGLLTVTGVSLPLLASSGVAFAGALAAAAVVLSLSGLAAGTVRLVLAGSAVTLGLSSVTDALLLLFPERTNGLYQWNQGSIAQNGFDGVLQMTPVALAGLAGLLLMARRMDALALGDETARGLGVPVRGTRITVVVCASLLAAAAVTLAGPVGFVGLCAPALVRPLARRMRPFVRTRAALPVAGLTGAGLVLGADVLLRLLVSAQSAVAVPTGVVTSLLGALFLVGMAARVRDTGTAGTAERGRLVGRTTFLVTVAVLVAVLAGVMVAGVLLGDTKLLLGDVVNWAGGMAGQSVGFVLDTRVPRVLAALLAGGALALSGTLVQAVTRNPLAEPGILGVSGGGALGAVLFVTTAPMAGSWGIAGAAFAGAGVAAAVVFGLAARGGFGQNRLVLVGIGVQAAATALIGLLIVITDPFNATKALTWLSGSTYGRTLTDTLPVAGALAVGLVIAVFRRTELDLVSLDEDTPRLLGLRTAPARFGLLAVSVVLSATAVAAAGTIGFVGLVAPHAARALVGRRHTRVIPVAVMLGAVLVCVADLIGRTVIAPAQLGAGLMTAVIGTPYFLYLLVRTRR
;
A
#
# COMPACT_ATOMS: atom_id res chain seq x y z
N MET A 1 -18.45 -15.92 -35.08
CA MET A 1 -19.27 -15.25 -36.10
C MET A 1 -19.26 -13.76 -35.79
N ALA A 2 -18.88 -12.94 -36.76
CA ALA A 2 -18.53 -11.53 -36.58
C ALA A 2 -19.74 -10.69 -36.12
N VAL A 3 -19.54 -9.87 -35.07
CA VAL A 3 -20.39 -8.72 -34.76
C VAL A 3 -19.48 -7.50 -34.68
N THR A 4 -19.41 -6.81 -35.81
CA THR A 4 -18.84 -5.47 -35.95
C THR A 4 -19.64 -4.50 -35.09
N ALA A 5 -19.08 -4.07 -33.96
CA ALA A 5 -19.58 -2.91 -33.25
C ALA A 5 -19.29 -1.66 -34.09
N THR A 6 -20.33 -1.04 -34.62
CA THR A 6 -20.27 0.30 -35.20
C THR A 6 -19.81 1.26 -34.11
N VAL A 7 -18.59 1.77 -34.28
CA VAL A 7 -18.06 2.87 -33.47
C VAL A 7 -19.01 4.07 -33.68
N PRO A 8 -19.56 4.70 -32.61
CA PRO A 8 -20.31 5.93 -32.80
C PRO A 8 -19.35 6.95 -33.38
N ALA A 9 -19.73 7.59 -34.49
CA ALA A 9 -18.97 8.67 -35.10
C ALA A 9 -18.82 9.81 -34.08
N THR A 10 -17.75 9.78 -33.29
CA THR A 10 -17.35 10.90 -32.44
C THR A 10 -16.92 12.02 -33.37
N GLY A 11 -17.59 13.17 -33.27
CA GLY A 11 -17.25 14.38 -34.00
C GLY A 11 -15.74 14.60 -34.01
N ARG A 12 -15.19 14.90 -35.19
CA ARG A 12 -13.79 15.25 -35.42
C ARG A 12 -13.44 16.46 -34.55
N THR A 13 -13.01 16.23 -33.31
CA THR A 13 -12.34 17.27 -32.52
C THR A 13 -11.08 17.64 -33.30
N ALA A 14 -10.96 18.92 -33.67
CA ALA A 14 -9.81 19.44 -34.39
C ALA A 14 -8.55 19.12 -33.58
N VAL A 15 -7.79 18.12 -34.03
CA VAL A 15 -6.55 17.69 -33.40
C VAL A 15 -5.57 18.85 -33.56
N THR A 16 -5.22 19.51 -32.46
CA THR A 16 -4.33 20.67 -32.52
C THR A 16 -2.95 20.24 -33.00
N THR A 17 -2.35 21.12 -33.79
CA THR A 17 -1.07 20.91 -34.47
C THR A 17 0.11 20.97 -33.49
N ARG A 18 1.32 20.69 -34.00
CA ARG A 18 2.59 20.70 -33.26
C ARG A 18 2.79 21.96 -32.40
N THR A 19 2.22 23.10 -32.81
CA THR A 19 2.24 24.37 -32.06
C THR A 19 1.51 24.29 -30.72
N GLY A 20 0.36 23.60 -30.65
CA GLY A 20 -0.39 23.42 -29.40
C GLY A 20 0.38 22.59 -28.36
N ALA A 21 1.09 21.57 -28.81
CA ALA A 21 1.95 20.77 -27.92
C ALA A 21 3.12 21.60 -27.38
N VAL A 22 3.77 22.41 -28.23
CA VAL A 22 4.85 23.32 -27.80
C VAL A 22 4.35 24.34 -26.79
N ALA A 23 3.19 24.96 -27.03
CA ALA A 23 2.60 25.93 -26.12
C ALA A 23 2.29 25.32 -24.74
N VAL A 24 1.72 24.11 -24.69
CA VAL A 24 1.46 23.40 -23.43
C VAL A 24 2.75 23.04 -22.70
N THR A 25 3.76 22.54 -23.42
CA THR A 25 5.06 22.26 -22.81
C THR A 25 5.72 23.54 -22.28
N ALA A 26 5.66 24.65 -23.02
CA ALA A 26 6.18 25.94 -22.58
C ALA A 26 5.45 26.46 -21.33
N LEU A 27 4.11 26.39 -21.31
CA LEU A 27 3.31 26.75 -20.14
C LEU A 27 3.66 25.90 -18.91
N LEU A 28 3.88 24.59 -19.11
CA LEU A 28 4.28 23.70 -18.03
C LEU A 28 5.68 24.03 -17.50
N VAL A 29 6.63 24.35 -18.38
CA VAL A 29 7.97 24.82 -17.98
C VAL A 29 7.87 26.14 -17.19
N LEU A 30 7.05 27.09 -17.65
CA LEU A 30 6.82 28.35 -16.94
C LEU A 30 6.18 28.13 -15.58
N LEU A 31 5.20 27.22 -15.48
CA LEU A 31 4.58 26.85 -14.20
C LEU A 31 5.60 26.25 -13.23
N VAL A 32 6.42 25.30 -13.69
CA VAL A 32 7.47 24.69 -12.87
C VAL A 32 8.50 25.72 -12.43
N ALA A 33 8.91 26.63 -13.32
CA ALA A 33 9.82 27.71 -12.99
C ALA A 33 9.20 28.68 -11.96
N ALA A 34 7.94 29.06 -12.12
CA ALA A 34 7.22 29.91 -11.17
C ALA A 34 7.11 29.24 -9.80
N LEU A 35 6.76 27.95 -9.75
CA LEU A 35 6.72 27.18 -8.51
C LEU A 35 8.10 27.10 -7.85
N ALA A 36 9.18 26.86 -8.62
CA ALA A 36 10.53 26.85 -8.09
C ALA A 36 10.96 28.21 -7.52
N VAL A 37 10.59 29.32 -8.18
CA VAL A 37 10.85 30.67 -7.66
C VAL A 37 10.10 30.89 -6.34
N VAL A 38 8.80 30.57 -6.29
CA VAL A 38 8.01 30.69 -5.05
C VAL A 38 8.62 29.82 -3.95
N ASP A 39 9.00 28.59 -4.27
CA ASP A 39 9.62 27.65 -3.35
C ASP A 39 10.89 28.23 -2.68
N ILE A 40 11.78 28.83 -3.47
CA ILE A 40 13.03 29.43 -2.96
C ILE A 40 12.76 30.68 -2.11
N THR A 41 11.60 31.34 -2.25
CA THR A 41 11.23 32.48 -1.41
C THR A 41 10.61 32.09 -0.07
N GLN A 42 10.17 30.84 0.09
CA GLN A 42 9.52 30.36 1.31
C GLN A 42 10.51 29.67 2.25
N GLY A 43 10.34 29.87 3.56
CA GLY A 43 11.16 29.21 4.57
C GLY A 43 10.94 29.78 5.98
N THR A 44 11.65 29.20 6.95
CA THR A 44 11.65 29.64 8.36
C THR A 44 12.44 30.92 8.59
N ALA A 45 13.51 31.14 7.83
CA ALA A 45 14.29 32.36 7.90
C ALA A 45 13.56 33.52 7.19
N ALA A 46 13.68 34.73 7.73
CA ALA A 46 13.14 35.98 7.18
C ALA A 46 13.90 36.47 5.94
N VAL A 47 14.12 35.56 4.98
CA VAL A 47 14.77 35.79 3.69
C VAL A 47 13.66 35.81 2.64
N GLY A 48 13.30 37.00 2.15
CA GLY A 48 12.27 37.18 1.14
C GLY A 48 12.83 37.13 -0.29
N ALA A 49 12.00 37.47 -1.28
CA ALA A 49 12.42 37.56 -2.67
C ALA A 49 13.60 38.52 -2.92
N PRO A 50 13.68 39.71 -2.29
CA PRO A 50 14.83 40.59 -2.46
C PRO A 50 16.14 40.00 -1.94
N GLU A 51 16.10 39.30 -0.82
CA GLU A 51 17.27 38.66 -0.20
C GLU A 51 17.72 37.45 -1.02
N VAL A 52 16.78 36.66 -1.56
CA VAL A 52 17.08 35.60 -2.53
C VAL A 52 17.79 36.17 -3.77
N TRP A 53 17.29 37.28 -4.33
CA TRP A 53 17.92 37.92 -5.47
C TRP A 53 19.33 38.46 -5.14
N LYS A 54 19.48 39.07 -3.97
CA LYS A 54 20.80 39.49 -3.47
C LYS A 54 21.73 38.30 -3.30
N ALA A 55 21.25 37.16 -2.81
CA ALA A 55 22.05 35.96 -2.63
C ALA A 55 22.54 35.40 -3.97
N LEU A 56 21.64 35.35 -4.98
CA LEU A 56 21.97 34.91 -6.33
C LEU A 56 22.94 35.85 -7.06
N THR A 57 22.92 37.14 -6.73
CA THR A 57 23.81 38.16 -7.31
C THR A 57 25.08 38.40 -6.50
N GLY A 58 25.31 37.64 -5.42
CA GLY A 58 26.50 37.77 -4.55
C GLY A 58 26.49 39.00 -3.64
N ARG A 59 25.32 39.63 -3.43
CA ARG A 59 25.12 40.87 -2.66
C ARG A 59 24.41 40.67 -1.31
N ALA A 60 24.04 39.45 -0.97
CA ALA A 60 23.38 39.17 0.32
C ALA A 60 24.39 39.10 1.46
N GLY A 61 23.90 39.36 2.69
CA GLY A 61 24.68 39.06 3.89
C GLY A 61 25.02 37.56 3.98
N PRO A 62 26.11 37.18 4.68
CA PRO A 62 26.55 35.78 4.75
C PRO A 62 25.47 34.81 5.27
N GLY A 63 24.66 35.25 6.25
CA GLY A 63 23.55 34.47 6.81
C GLY A 63 22.46 34.18 5.78
N ASP A 64 21.94 35.21 5.12
CA ASP A 64 20.89 35.06 4.09
C ASP A 64 21.39 34.25 2.90
N ALA A 65 22.62 34.49 2.46
CA ALA A 65 23.26 33.72 1.39
C ALA A 65 23.36 32.23 1.76
N SER A 66 23.74 31.91 3.00
CA SER A 66 23.83 30.52 3.47
C SER A 66 22.47 29.81 3.46
N VAL A 67 21.38 30.50 3.87
CA VAL A 67 20.02 29.93 3.83
C VAL A 67 19.62 29.59 2.40
N VAL A 68 19.86 30.50 1.46
CA VAL A 68 19.47 30.31 0.05
C VAL A 68 20.29 29.20 -0.59
N VAL A 69 21.62 29.21 -0.43
CA VAL A 69 22.53 28.29 -1.11
C VAL A 69 22.59 26.91 -0.46
N ALA A 70 22.54 26.83 0.87
CA ALA A 70 22.69 25.56 1.59
C ALA A 70 21.36 24.85 1.85
N SER A 71 20.21 25.54 1.83
CA SER A 71 18.92 24.92 2.14
C SER A 71 17.88 25.10 1.03
N ARG A 72 17.62 26.34 0.56
CA ARG A 72 16.48 26.58 -0.34
C ARG A 72 16.72 26.13 -1.78
N LEU A 73 17.85 26.46 -2.38
CA LEU A 73 18.19 26.03 -3.73
C LEU A 73 18.34 24.50 -3.85
N PRO A 74 19.04 23.80 -2.93
CA PRO A 74 19.11 22.35 -2.95
C PRO A 74 17.74 21.67 -2.84
N ARG A 75 16.85 22.21 -2.00
CA ARG A 75 15.48 21.71 -1.83
C ARG A 75 14.64 21.84 -3.09
N ALA A 76 14.67 23.01 -3.75
CA ALA A 76 14.01 23.22 -5.03
C ALA A 76 14.58 22.28 -6.11
N ALA A 77 15.90 22.13 -6.17
CA ALA A 77 16.58 21.24 -7.10
C ALA A 77 16.22 19.75 -6.86
N ALA A 78 16.13 19.33 -5.59
CA ALA A 78 15.66 18.01 -5.22
C ALA A 78 14.21 17.78 -5.64
N GLY A 79 13.31 18.75 -5.41
CA GLY A 79 11.93 18.67 -5.87
C GLY A 79 11.79 18.50 -7.39
N LEU A 80 12.60 19.23 -8.17
CA LEU A 80 12.68 19.08 -9.62
C LEU A 80 13.18 17.69 -10.03
N LEU A 81 14.30 17.22 -9.45
CA LEU A 81 14.90 15.95 -9.80
C LEU A 81 13.99 14.76 -9.43
N VAL A 82 13.45 14.76 -8.22
CA VAL A 82 12.55 13.71 -7.70
C VAL A 82 11.27 13.67 -8.52
N GLY A 83 10.63 14.82 -8.74
CA GLY A 83 9.40 14.90 -9.50
C GLY A 83 9.57 14.49 -10.96
N THR A 84 10.66 14.92 -11.62
CA THR A 84 10.95 14.48 -12.99
C THR A 84 11.22 12.98 -13.07
N ALA A 85 12.08 12.45 -12.21
CA ALA A 85 12.44 11.04 -12.18
C ALA A 85 11.21 10.14 -11.96
N LEU A 86 10.37 10.44 -10.97
CA LEU A 86 9.15 9.67 -10.68
C LEU A 86 8.11 9.79 -11.78
N GLY A 87 7.92 10.99 -12.35
CA GLY A 87 6.98 11.21 -13.45
C GLY A 87 7.37 10.44 -14.73
N ILE A 88 8.66 10.44 -15.08
CA ILE A 88 9.22 9.69 -16.22
C ILE A 88 9.14 8.18 -15.96
N ALA A 89 9.56 7.72 -14.78
CA ALA A 89 9.53 6.30 -14.41
C ALA A 89 8.09 5.76 -14.45
N GLY A 90 7.14 6.51 -13.89
CA GLY A 90 5.72 6.19 -13.93
C GLY A 90 5.18 6.09 -15.35
N ALA A 91 5.44 7.08 -16.21
CA ALA A 91 5.02 7.04 -17.61
C ALA A 91 5.59 5.83 -18.36
N ALA A 92 6.86 5.49 -18.12
CA ALA A 92 7.51 4.35 -18.74
C ALA A 92 6.91 3.01 -18.29
N LEU A 93 6.67 2.86 -16.98
CA LEU A 93 6.04 1.67 -16.41
C LEU A 93 4.60 1.51 -16.89
N GLN A 94 3.82 2.58 -16.98
CA GLN A 94 2.45 2.51 -17.53
C GLN A 94 2.44 2.14 -19.01
N ALA A 95 3.38 2.66 -19.80
CA ALA A 95 3.48 2.36 -21.23
C ALA A 95 3.83 0.88 -21.48
N VAL A 96 4.87 0.37 -20.82
CA VAL A 96 5.35 -1.00 -21.03
C VAL A 96 4.40 -2.06 -20.49
N SER A 97 3.70 -1.72 -19.40
CA SER A 97 2.80 -2.62 -18.69
C SER A 97 1.36 -2.55 -19.21
N ARG A 98 1.02 -1.51 -19.98
CA ARG A 98 -0.37 -1.24 -20.42
C ARG A 98 -1.36 -1.16 -19.25
N ASN A 99 -0.87 -0.82 -18.06
CA ASN A 99 -1.67 -0.64 -16.85
C ASN A 99 -1.50 0.79 -16.34
N VAL A 100 -2.63 1.50 -16.20
CA VAL A 100 -2.68 2.90 -15.74
C VAL A 100 -2.28 3.04 -14.28
N LEU A 101 -2.36 1.96 -13.50
CA LEU A 101 -2.02 1.95 -12.09
C LEU A 101 -0.58 1.50 -11.83
N ALA A 102 0.19 1.20 -12.89
CA ALA A 102 1.61 0.91 -12.72
C ALA A 102 2.34 2.17 -12.26
N ALA A 103 3.10 2.03 -11.18
CA ALA A 103 3.92 3.07 -10.59
C ALA A 103 5.21 2.45 -10.05
N PRO A 104 6.29 3.24 -9.85
CA PRO A 104 7.54 2.71 -9.30
C PRO A 104 7.37 1.99 -7.96
N ASP A 105 6.40 2.41 -7.15
CA ASP A 105 6.04 1.79 -5.86
C ASP A 105 5.67 0.31 -6.01
N THR A 106 5.13 -0.08 -7.18
CA THR A 106 4.79 -1.48 -7.49
C THR A 106 6.00 -2.38 -7.74
N LEU A 107 7.22 -1.86 -7.69
CA LEU A 107 8.46 -2.61 -7.83
C LEU A 107 9.20 -2.80 -6.50
N ALA A 108 8.55 -2.48 -5.38
CA ALA A 108 9.11 -2.57 -4.03
C ALA A 108 10.41 -1.75 -3.81
N VAL A 109 10.69 -0.76 -4.68
CA VAL A 109 11.88 0.10 -4.61
C VAL A 109 11.94 0.82 -3.26
N ASN A 110 10.83 1.43 -2.83
CA ASN A 110 10.76 2.14 -1.55
C ASN A 110 11.03 1.20 -0.36
N ALA A 111 10.38 0.04 -0.35
CA ALA A 111 10.51 -0.94 0.74
C ALA A 111 11.92 -1.55 0.80
N GLY A 112 12.55 -1.78 -0.35
CA GLY A 112 13.95 -2.22 -0.44
C GLY A 112 14.93 -1.21 0.13
N SER A 113 14.79 0.06 -0.26
CA SER A 113 15.60 1.15 0.29
C SER A 113 15.40 1.30 1.79
N TYR A 114 14.14 1.21 2.24
CA TYR A 114 13.79 1.37 3.64
C TYR A 114 14.35 0.25 4.52
N LEU A 115 14.23 -1.00 4.08
CA LEU A 115 14.83 -2.14 4.79
C LEU A 115 16.36 -2.04 4.81
N ALA A 116 17.01 -1.65 3.71
CA ALA A 116 18.47 -1.53 3.67
C ALA A 116 18.98 -0.48 4.66
N LEU A 117 18.32 0.68 4.74
CA LEU A 117 18.61 1.69 5.75
C LEU A 117 18.30 1.20 7.15
N GLY A 118 17.19 0.47 7.36
CA GLY A 118 16.85 -0.12 8.65
C GLY A 118 17.86 -1.14 9.16
N LEU A 119 18.36 -2.01 8.28
CA LEU A 119 19.43 -2.94 8.62
C LEU A 119 20.71 -2.19 8.98
N LEU A 120 21.09 -1.18 8.20
CA LEU A 120 22.26 -0.36 8.48
C LEU A 120 22.15 0.34 9.84
N THR A 121 21.04 1.02 10.13
CA THR A 121 20.87 1.77 11.39
C THR A 121 20.89 0.85 12.60
N VAL A 122 20.31 -0.35 12.51
CA VAL A 122 20.32 -1.33 13.61
C VAL A 122 21.73 -1.83 13.94
N THR A 123 22.66 -1.90 12.97
CA THR A 123 24.06 -2.26 13.26
C THR A 123 24.79 -1.22 14.11
N GLY A 124 24.27 0.01 14.21
CA GLY A 124 24.94 1.13 14.90
C GLY A 124 26.10 1.73 14.11
N VAL A 125 26.34 1.28 12.88
CA VAL A 125 27.39 1.82 12.01
C VAL A 125 26.91 3.16 11.42
N SER A 126 27.60 4.24 11.78
CA SER A 126 27.42 5.55 11.14
C SER A 126 28.28 5.63 9.89
N LEU A 127 27.62 5.69 8.72
CA LEU A 127 28.29 5.87 7.44
C LEU A 127 28.23 7.33 7.00
N PRO A 128 29.25 7.84 6.27
CA PRO A 128 29.14 9.10 5.56
C PRO A 128 27.93 9.12 4.63
N LEU A 129 27.39 10.32 4.35
CA LEU A 129 26.17 10.49 3.54
C LEU A 129 26.21 9.75 2.19
N LEU A 130 27.38 9.73 1.54
CA LEU A 130 27.62 8.99 0.29
C LEU A 130 27.42 7.48 0.43
N ALA A 131 27.84 6.93 1.56
CA ALA A 131 27.75 5.50 1.80
C ALA A 131 26.34 5.11 2.26
N SER A 132 25.64 5.95 3.04
CA SER A 132 24.23 5.71 3.39
C SER A 132 23.29 5.87 2.19
N SER A 133 23.52 6.86 1.31
CA SER A 133 22.78 7.01 0.05
C SER A 133 23.02 5.83 -0.89
N GLY A 134 24.26 5.32 -0.97
CA GLY A 134 24.59 4.09 -1.69
C GLY A 134 23.85 2.85 -1.17
N VAL A 135 23.70 2.70 0.15
CA VAL A 135 22.95 1.59 0.77
C VAL A 135 21.47 1.65 0.43
N ALA A 136 20.84 2.82 0.58
CA ALA A 136 19.45 3.05 0.19
C ALA A 136 19.21 2.68 -1.29
N PHE A 137 20.08 3.19 -2.16
CA PHE A 137 20.04 2.93 -3.60
C PHE A 137 20.20 1.45 -3.94
N ALA A 138 21.17 0.76 -3.34
CA ALA A 138 21.40 -0.66 -3.54
C ALA A 138 20.22 -1.51 -3.08
N GLY A 139 19.63 -1.19 -1.91
CA GLY A 139 18.43 -1.84 -1.40
C GLY A 139 17.23 -1.70 -2.34
N ALA A 140 17.03 -0.51 -2.88
CA ALA A 140 16.00 -0.22 -3.88
C ALA A 140 16.15 -1.09 -5.15
N LEU A 141 17.36 -1.17 -5.72
CA LEU A 141 17.63 -1.97 -6.91
C LEU A 141 17.52 -3.48 -6.63
N ALA A 142 17.97 -3.94 -5.47
CA ALA A 142 17.88 -5.34 -5.06
C ALA A 142 16.41 -5.79 -4.94
N ALA A 143 15.55 -4.99 -4.31
CA ALA A 143 14.12 -5.29 -4.22
C ALA A 143 13.46 -5.34 -5.61
N ALA A 144 13.76 -4.37 -6.48
CA ALA A 144 13.26 -4.37 -7.85
C ALA A 144 13.71 -5.61 -8.64
N ALA A 145 14.96 -6.04 -8.47
CA ALA A 145 15.50 -7.25 -9.10
C ALA A 145 14.77 -8.52 -8.62
N VAL A 146 14.49 -8.63 -7.31
CA VAL A 146 13.70 -9.72 -6.72
C VAL A 146 12.28 -9.74 -7.29
N VAL A 147 11.63 -8.57 -7.40
CA VAL A 147 10.29 -8.48 -8.01
C VAL A 147 10.32 -8.94 -9.47
N LEU A 148 11.32 -8.52 -10.24
CA LEU A 148 11.50 -8.92 -11.65
C LEU A 148 11.77 -10.42 -11.82
N SER A 149 12.57 -11.04 -10.96
CA SER A 149 12.85 -12.47 -11.02
C SER A 149 11.60 -13.30 -10.70
N LEU A 150 10.80 -12.85 -9.72
CA LEU A 150 9.57 -13.51 -9.26
C LEU A 150 8.37 -13.30 -10.18
N SER A 151 8.24 -12.12 -10.79
CA SER A 151 7.24 -11.87 -11.82
C SER A 151 7.56 -12.69 -13.07
N GLY A 152 8.83 -12.78 -13.41
CA GLY A 152 9.32 -13.54 -14.56
C GLY A 152 9.38 -12.64 -15.77
N LEU A 153 10.46 -12.80 -16.52
CA LEU A 153 10.85 -11.92 -17.60
C LEU A 153 9.84 -11.89 -18.77
N ALA A 154 8.87 -12.81 -18.80
CA ALA A 154 7.82 -12.90 -19.81
C ALA A 154 6.38 -12.70 -19.28
N ALA A 155 6.18 -12.54 -17.97
CA ALA A 155 4.82 -12.58 -17.42
C ALA A 155 4.06 -11.26 -17.57
N GLY A 156 2.73 -11.38 -17.60
CA GLY A 156 1.81 -10.25 -17.71
C GLY A 156 1.90 -9.28 -16.54
N THR A 157 1.53 -8.04 -16.81
CA THR A 157 1.58 -6.89 -15.90
C THR A 157 0.95 -7.10 -14.53
N VAL A 158 -0.17 -7.83 -14.46
CA VAL A 158 -0.85 -8.12 -13.19
C VAL A 158 0.08 -8.84 -12.22
N ARG A 159 0.87 -9.79 -12.73
CA ARG A 159 1.78 -10.57 -11.91
C ARG A 159 2.95 -9.76 -11.37
N LEU A 160 3.45 -8.82 -12.16
CA LEU A 160 4.50 -7.89 -11.71
C LEU A 160 4.01 -7.06 -10.53
N VAL A 161 2.81 -6.50 -10.63
CA VAL A 161 2.18 -5.73 -9.54
C VAL A 161 1.97 -6.61 -8.30
N LEU A 162 1.49 -7.85 -8.47
CA LEU A 162 1.29 -8.78 -7.35
C LEU A 162 2.58 -9.19 -6.65
N ALA A 163 3.62 -9.54 -7.41
CA ALA A 163 4.93 -9.85 -6.86
C ALA A 163 5.48 -8.63 -6.10
N GLY A 164 5.36 -7.45 -6.71
CA GLY A 164 5.73 -6.17 -6.11
C GLY A 164 5.06 -5.90 -4.78
N SER A 165 3.72 -5.92 -4.74
CA SER A 165 2.95 -5.69 -3.52
C SER A 165 3.30 -6.69 -2.42
N ALA A 166 3.48 -7.97 -2.75
CA ALA A 166 3.87 -8.99 -1.77
C ALA A 166 5.27 -8.74 -1.21
N VAL A 167 6.25 -8.45 -2.07
CA VAL A 167 7.62 -8.11 -1.65
C VAL A 167 7.60 -6.84 -0.79
N THR A 168 6.91 -5.78 -1.21
CA THR A 168 6.74 -4.54 -0.43
C THR A 168 6.26 -4.84 0.97
N LEU A 169 5.15 -5.58 1.12
CA LEU A 169 4.59 -5.90 2.43
C LEU A 169 5.57 -6.70 3.30
N GLY A 170 6.25 -7.70 2.72
CA GLY A 170 7.24 -8.49 3.46
C GLY A 170 8.43 -7.66 3.96
N LEU A 171 9.00 -6.82 3.10
CA LEU A 171 10.13 -5.95 3.46
C LEU A 171 9.72 -4.87 4.46
N SER A 172 8.53 -4.29 4.30
CA SER A 172 7.96 -3.32 5.26
C SER A 172 7.76 -3.97 6.62
N SER A 173 7.20 -5.18 6.70
CA SER A 173 6.98 -5.84 8.00
C SER A 173 8.28 -6.19 8.72
N VAL A 174 9.33 -6.56 8.00
CA VAL A 174 10.66 -6.72 8.60
C VAL A 174 11.18 -5.37 9.11
N THR A 175 11.02 -4.30 8.34
CA THR A 175 11.51 -2.97 8.75
C THR A 175 10.74 -2.45 9.96
N ASP A 176 9.42 -2.60 10.00
CA ASP A 176 8.59 -2.22 11.15
C ASP A 176 8.95 -3.03 12.40
N ALA A 177 9.34 -4.30 12.25
CA ALA A 177 9.89 -5.09 13.35
C ALA A 177 11.21 -4.51 13.87
N LEU A 178 12.10 -4.04 12.99
CA LEU A 178 13.34 -3.36 13.39
C LEU A 178 13.06 -2.05 14.16
N LEU A 179 12.08 -1.25 13.70
CA LEU A 179 11.66 -0.02 14.39
C LEU A 179 11.18 -0.29 15.82
N LEU A 180 10.43 -1.38 16.01
CA LEU A 180 9.89 -1.74 17.33
C LEU A 180 10.94 -2.36 18.26
N LEU A 181 11.89 -3.12 17.71
CA LEU A 181 12.93 -3.78 18.50
C LEU A 181 14.09 -2.84 18.86
N PHE A 182 14.37 -1.84 18.03
CA PHE A 182 15.50 -0.92 18.20
C PHE A 182 15.10 0.57 18.09
N PRO A 183 14.09 1.04 18.85
CA PRO A 183 13.52 2.37 18.68
C PRO A 183 14.56 3.50 18.75
N GLU A 184 15.53 3.40 19.67
CA GLU A 184 16.61 4.37 19.83
C GLU A 184 17.57 4.41 18.63
N ARG A 185 17.91 3.25 18.05
CA ARG A 185 18.82 3.18 16.89
C ARG A 185 18.14 3.56 15.59
N THR A 186 16.84 3.32 15.50
CA THR A 186 16.03 3.65 14.33
C THR A 186 15.38 5.04 14.43
N ASN A 187 15.83 5.87 15.36
CA ASN A 187 15.34 7.23 15.50
C ASN A 187 15.58 8.01 14.18
N GLY A 188 14.56 8.70 13.69
CA GLY A 188 14.56 9.39 12.39
C GLY A 188 14.31 8.50 11.15
N LEU A 189 14.46 7.17 11.25
CA LEU A 189 14.18 6.27 10.11
C LEU A 189 12.70 6.33 9.70
N TYR A 190 11.79 6.39 10.67
CA TYR A 190 10.37 6.56 10.40
C TYR A 190 10.07 7.90 9.69
N GLN A 191 10.75 8.98 10.06
CA GLN A 191 10.59 10.30 9.40
C GLN A 191 11.10 10.26 7.96
N TRP A 192 12.23 9.58 7.71
CA TRP A 192 12.76 9.37 6.37
C TRP A 192 11.74 8.62 5.47
N ASN A 193 11.01 7.64 6.02
CA ASN A 193 9.97 6.91 5.30
C ASN A 193 8.78 7.77 4.85
N GLN A 194 8.55 8.93 5.50
CA GLN A 194 7.47 9.85 5.11
C GLN A 194 7.83 10.73 3.92
N GLY A 195 9.10 10.73 3.49
CA GLY A 195 9.60 11.46 2.34
C GLY A 195 9.68 12.97 2.55
N SER A 196 10.86 13.54 2.32
CA SER A 196 11.10 14.99 2.39
C SER A 196 12.08 15.42 1.30
N ILE A 197 11.73 16.46 0.55
CA ILE A 197 12.67 17.10 -0.39
C ILE A 197 13.60 18.09 0.30
N ALA A 198 13.50 18.26 1.63
CA ALA A 198 14.46 19.07 2.38
C ALA A 198 15.87 18.50 2.22
N GLN A 199 16.83 19.37 1.93
CA GLN A 199 18.23 19.00 1.71
C GLN A 199 19.15 19.93 2.50
N ASN A 200 20.28 19.39 2.93
CA ASN A 200 21.36 20.12 3.58
C ASN A 200 22.55 20.20 2.62
N GLY A 201 22.44 21.07 1.61
CA GLY A 201 23.43 21.21 0.54
C GLY A 201 23.10 20.42 -0.73
N PHE A 202 23.92 20.62 -1.76
CA PHE A 202 23.71 20.07 -3.10
C PHE A 202 24.24 18.64 -3.30
N ASP A 203 24.96 18.08 -2.34
CA ASP A 203 25.70 16.83 -2.51
C ASP A 203 24.80 15.67 -2.97
N GLY A 204 23.66 15.47 -2.32
CA GLY A 204 22.70 14.43 -2.71
C GLY A 204 22.15 14.63 -4.13
N VAL A 205 21.82 15.88 -4.49
CA VAL A 205 21.31 16.24 -5.81
C VAL A 205 22.36 15.97 -6.89
N LEU A 206 23.60 16.41 -6.66
CA LEU A 206 24.71 16.23 -7.59
C LEU A 206 25.07 14.75 -7.77
N GLN A 207 24.99 13.95 -6.71
CA GLN A 207 25.23 12.50 -6.78
C GLN A 207 24.16 11.76 -7.58
N MET A 208 22.88 12.11 -7.39
CA MET A 208 21.77 11.41 -8.04
C MET A 208 21.49 11.89 -9.47
N THR A 209 21.94 13.10 -9.84
CA THR A 209 21.70 13.66 -11.18
C THR A 209 22.28 12.81 -12.31
N PRO A 210 23.56 12.36 -12.30
CA PRO A 210 24.10 11.50 -13.35
C PRO A 210 23.32 10.18 -13.50
N VAL A 211 22.90 9.60 -12.38
CA VAL A 211 22.10 8.36 -12.35
C VAL A 211 20.73 8.59 -12.97
N ALA A 212 20.08 9.70 -12.61
CA ALA A 212 18.79 10.08 -13.19
C ALA A 212 18.89 10.35 -14.70
N LEU A 213 19.95 11.04 -15.14
CA LEU A 213 20.20 11.28 -16.56
C LEU A 213 20.46 9.98 -17.33
N ALA A 214 21.20 9.03 -16.76
CA ALA A 214 21.41 7.71 -17.35
C ALA A 214 20.09 6.94 -17.51
N GLY A 215 19.22 6.96 -16.49
CA GLY A 215 17.89 6.36 -16.55
C GLY A 215 17.00 6.98 -17.62
N LEU A 216 16.97 8.31 -17.70
CA LEU A 216 16.24 9.04 -18.74
C LEU A 216 16.77 8.73 -20.14
N ALA A 217 18.09 8.77 -20.33
CA ALA A 217 18.73 8.45 -21.61
C ALA A 217 18.37 7.03 -22.05
N GLY A 218 18.45 6.04 -21.16
CA GLY A 218 18.04 4.67 -21.42
C GLY A 218 16.58 4.56 -21.88
N LEU A 219 15.65 5.26 -21.21
CA LEU A 219 14.23 5.27 -21.60
C LEU A 219 13.99 5.97 -22.94
N LEU A 220 14.68 7.08 -23.22
CA LEU A 220 14.58 7.78 -24.50
C LEU A 220 15.11 6.93 -25.67
N LEU A 221 16.16 6.14 -25.45
CA LEU A 221 16.66 5.17 -26.42
C LEU A 221 15.63 4.05 -26.68
N MET A 222 14.88 3.64 -25.65
CA MET A 222 13.85 2.62 -25.76
C MET A 222 12.48 3.14 -26.25
N ALA A 223 12.30 4.46 -26.38
CA ALA A 223 10.99 5.08 -26.65
C ALA A 223 10.30 4.51 -27.91
N ARG A 224 11.04 4.27 -29.00
CA ARG A 224 10.47 3.69 -30.24
C ARG A 224 9.98 2.25 -30.03
N ARG A 225 10.70 1.46 -29.22
CA ARG A 225 10.33 0.08 -28.90
C ARG A 225 9.11 0.05 -27.98
N MET A 226 8.99 1.02 -27.07
CA MET A 226 7.81 1.20 -26.21
C MET A 226 6.57 1.59 -27.01
N ASP A 227 6.72 2.48 -28.00
CA ASP A 227 5.63 2.84 -28.93
C ASP A 227 5.12 1.59 -29.69
N ALA A 228 6.02 0.72 -30.15
CA ALA A 228 5.65 -0.54 -30.80
C ALA A 228 4.94 -1.51 -29.82
N LEU A 229 5.41 -1.61 -28.57
CA LEU A 229 4.76 -2.43 -27.53
C LEU A 229 3.33 -1.97 -27.19
N ALA A 230 3.04 -0.68 -27.33
CA ALA A 230 1.71 -0.14 -27.11
C ALA A 230 0.67 -0.69 -28.11
N LEU A 231 1.10 -1.14 -29.29
CA LEU A 231 0.25 -1.76 -30.33
C LEU A 231 -0.11 -3.23 -30.03
N GLY A 232 0.51 -3.84 -29.02
CA GLY A 232 0.33 -5.24 -28.67
C GLY A 232 1.62 -6.07 -28.79
N ASP A 233 1.68 -7.15 -28.03
CA ASP A 233 2.89 -7.98 -27.93
C ASP A 233 3.21 -8.69 -29.25
N GLU A 234 2.20 -9.24 -29.94
CA GLU A 234 2.39 -9.93 -31.23
C GLU A 234 2.78 -8.96 -32.34
N THR A 235 2.13 -7.79 -32.39
CA THR A 235 2.44 -6.72 -33.32
C THR A 235 3.86 -6.20 -33.13
N ALA A 236 4.29 -6.00 -31.88
CA ALA A 236 5.66 -5.59 -31.57
C ALA A 236 6.70 -6.66 -31.96
N ARG A 237 6.41 -7.94 -31.73
CA ARG A 237 7.28 -9.05 -32.19
C ARG A 237 7.37 -9.11 -33.72
N GLY A 238 6.26 -8.92 -34.41
CA GLY A 238 6.23 -8.84 -35.89
C GLY A 238 7.04 -7.68 -36.46
N LEU A 239 7.18 -6.58 -35.70
CA LEU A 239 8.05 -5.44 -36.02
C LEU A 239 9.51 -5.65 -35.60
N GLY A 240 9.90 -6.86 -35.16
CA GLY A 240 11.28 -7.21 -34.77
C GLY A 240 11.69 -6.69 -33.38
N VAL A 241 10.75 -6.24 -32.55
CA VAL A 241 11.08 -5.75 -31.20
C VAL A 241 11.27 -6.94 -30.25
N PRO A 242 12.41 -7.05 -29.55
CA PRO A 242 12.59 -8.06 -28.52
C PRO A 242 11.76 -7.67 -27.29
N VAL A 243 10.50 -8.10 -27.24
CA VAL A 243 9.51 -7.71 -26.22
C VAL A 243 10.08 -7.92 -24.81
N ARG A 244 10.59 -9.11 -24.52
CA ARG A 244 11.16 -9.47 -23.22
C ARG A 244 12.32 -8.57 -22.83
N GLY A 245 13.33 -8.43 -23.70
CA GLY A 245 14.48 -7.58 -23.45
C GLY A 245 14.08 -6.12 -23.23
N THR A 246 13.18 -5.61 -24.07
CA THR A 246 12.68 -4.22 -23.98
C THR A 246 11.96 -3.98 -22.64
N ARG A 247 11.11 -4.92 -22.18
CA ARG A 247 10.46 -4.78 -20.88
C ARG A 247 11.46 -4.70 -19.74
N ILE A 248 12.45 -5.60 -19.74
CA ILE A 248 13.48 -5.64 -18.71
C ILE A 248 14.24 -4.32 -18.69
N THR A 249 14.74 -3.85 -19.84
CA THR A 249 15.48 -2.59 -19.93
C THR A 249 14.65 -1.41 -19.45
N VAL A 250 13.38 -1.32 -19.85
CA VAL A 250 12.49 -0.23 -19.42
C VAL A 250 12.25 -0.29 -17.91
N VAL A 251 11.98 -1.47 -17.34
CA VAL A 251 11.78 -1.60 -15.89
C VAL A 251 13.07 -1.26 -15.14
N VAL A 252 14.23 -1.72 -15.59
CA VAL A 252 15.52 -1.39 -14.97
C VAL A 252 15.80 0.10 -15.01
N CYS A 253 15.61 0.78 -16.14
CA CYS A 253 15.79 2.23 -16.23
C CYS A 253 14.77 3.00 -15.37
N ALA A 254 13.52 2.55 -15.31
CA ALA A 254 12.50 3.15 -14.44
C ALA A 254 12.81 2.92 -12.95
N SER A 255 13.29 1.73 -12.57
CA SER A 255 13.78 1.42 -11.23
C SER A 255 14.99 2.26 -10.87
N LEU A 256 15.88 2.54 -11.81
CA LEU A 256 17.05 3.41 -11.61
C LEU A 256 16.62 4.85 -11.27
N LEU A 257 15.67 5.40 -12.04
CA LEU A 257 15.07 6.72 -11.78
C LEU A 257 14.38 6.77 -10.42
N ALA A 258 13.59 5.74 -10.10
CA ALA A 258 12.89 5.65 -8.83
C ALA A 258 13.85 5.50 -7.64
N ALA A 259 14.89 4.68 -7.78
CA ALA A 259 15.92 4.52 -6.77
C ALA A 259 16.67 5.83 -6.51
N ALA A 260 17.00 6.60 -7.56
CA ALA A 260 17.61 7.92 -7.43
C ALA A 260 16.70 8.91 -6.69
N ALA A 261 15.40 8.92 -7.02
CA ALA A 261 14.42 9.77 -6.35
C ALA A 261 14.24 9.41 -4.86
N VAL A 262 14.09 8.12 -4.55
CA VAL A 262 13.90 7.61 -3.18
C VAL A 262 15.14 7.81 -2.33
N THR A 263 16.34 7.63 -2.91
CA THR A 263 17.59 7.87 -2.20
C THR A 263 17.75 9.34 -1.80
N LEU A 264 17.30 10.26 -2.65
CA LEU A 264 17.42 11.70 -2.40
C LEU A 264 16.39 12.23 -1.40
N ALA A 265 15.12 11.85 -1.56
CA ALA A 265 14.01 12.46 -0.83
C ALA A 265 13.20 11.48 0.01
N GLY A 266 13.60 10.21 0.12
CA GLY A 266 12.75 9.16 0.68
C GLY A 266 11.54 8.84 -0.22
N PRO A 267 10.61 8.01 0.26
CA PRO A 267 9.41 7.64 -0.51
C PRO A 267 8.51 8.85 -0.78
N VAL A 268 8.30 9.19 -2.05
CA VAL A 268 7.35 10.22 -2.47
C VAL A 268 6.24 9.56 -3.30
N GLY A 269 5.09 9.35 -2.67
CA GLY A 269 3.98 8.59 -3.23
C GLY A 269 3.26 9.30 -4.38
N PHE A 270 2.58 8.51 -5.22
CA PHE A 270 1.60 8.94 -6.23
C PHE A 270 2.11 9.78 -7.40
N VAL A 271 3.29 10.41 -7.34
CA VAL A 271 3.82 11.24 -8.44
C VAL A 271 3.91 10.45 -9.74
N GLY A 272 4.46 9.22 -9.67
CA GLY A 272 4.57 8.31 -10.82
C GLY A 272 3.22 7.77 -11.33
N LEU A 273 2.14 7.92 -10.57
CA LEU A 273 0.78 7.56 -11.00
C LEU A 273 0.05 8.77 -11.58
N CYS A 274 0.08 9.91 -10.88
CA CYS A 274 -0.65 11.13 -11.20
C CYS A 274 -0.07 11.85 -12.42
N ALA A 275 1.25 11.99 -12.52
CA ALA A 275 1.89 12.73 -13.61
C ALA A 275 1.53 12.18 -15.01
N PRO A 276 1.75 10.88 -15.32
CA PRO A 276 1.32 10.32 -16.61
C PRO A 276 -0.21 10.33 -16.80
N ALA A 277 -0.99 10.22 -15.73
CA ALA A 277 -2.45 10.30 -15.82
C ALA A 277 -2.94 11.70 -16.21
N LEU A 278 -2.26 12.77 -15.76
CA LEU A 278 -2.53 14.16 -16.16
C LEU A 278 -2.09 14.47 -17.60
N VAL A 279 -1.02 13.82 -18.09
CA VAL A 279 -0.55 13.97 -19.49
C VAL A 279 -1.44 13.22 -20.48
N ARG A 280 -2.07 12.11 -20.07
CA ARG A 280 -2.82 11.22 -20.97
C ARG A 280 -4.00 11.88 -21.72
N PRO A 281 -4.84 12.74 -21.11
CA PRO A 281 -5.87 13.49 -21.84
C PRO A 281 -5.29 14.40 -22.93
N LEU A 282 -4.10 14.97 -22.70
CA LEU A 282 -3.44 15.82 -23.69
C LEU A 282 -3.02 15.00 -24.92
N ALA A 283 -2.58 13.76 -24.73
CA ALA A 283 -2.25 12.85 -25.85
C ALA A 283 -3.46 12.51 -26.74
N ARG A 284 -4.68 12.54 -26.21
CA ARG A 284 -5.90 12.38 -27.02
C ARG A 284 -6.20 13.61 -27.89
N ARG A 285 -5.78 14.80 -27.44
CA ARG A 285 -6.02 16.07 -28.14
C ARG A 285 -4.87 16.46 -29.07
N MET A 286 -3.64 16.02 -28.75
CA MET A 286 -2.39 16.45 -29.38
C MET A 286 -1.55 15.25 -29.82
N ARG A 287 -1.32 15.09 -31.14
CA ARG A 287 -0.55 13.95 -31.71
C ARG A 287 0.87 13.79 -31.16
N PRO A 288 1.64 14.85 -30.88
CA PRO A 288 3.02 14.70 -30.40
C PRO A 288 3.13 13.89 -29.10
N PHE A 289 2.17 14.05 -28.18
CA PHE A 289 2.18 13.34 -26.89
C PHE A 289 1.73 11.88 -26.97
N VAL A 290 1.33 11.39 -28.15
CA VAL A 290 1.13 9.95 -28.38
C VAL A 290 2.46 9.21 -28.42
N ARG A 291 3.54 9.88 -28.86
CA ARG A 291 4.88 9.29 -28.94
C ARG A 291 5.55 9.33 -27.58
N THR A 292 6.03 8.17 -27.12
CA THR A 292 6.71 8.02 -25.82
C THR A 292 7.85 9.02 -25.65
N ARG A 293 8.62 9.29 -26.72
CA ARG A 293 9.76 10.23 -26.69
C ARG A 293 9.36 11.66 -26.26
N ALA A 294 8.16 12.12 -26.61
CA ALA A 294 7.66 13.43 -26.21
C ALA A 294 6.83 13.36 -24.91
N ALA A 295 6.15 12.24 -24.67
CA ALA A 295 5.34 12.05 -23.46
C ALA A 295 6.21 11.94 -22.20
N LEU A 296 7.38 11.27 -22.26
CA LEU A 296 8.25 11.07 -21.10
C LEU A 296 8.72 12.40 -20.46
N PRO A 297 9.34 13.35 -21.19
CA PRO A 297 9.76 14.61 -20.59
C PRO A 297 8.59 15.44 -20.04
N VAL A 298 7.43 15.41 -20.72
CA VAL A 298 6.24 16.15 -20.25
C VAL A 298 5.66 15.52 -18.99
N ALA A 299 5.67 14.18 -18.87
CA ALA A 299 5.34 13.50 -17.63
C ALA A 299 6.33 13.84 -16.51
N GLY A 300 7.64 13.95 -16.83
CA GLY A 300 8.65 14.44 -15.90
C GLY A 300 8.37 15.86 -15.40
N LEU A 301 8.14 16.81 -16.31
CA LEU A 301 7.80 18.19 -15.94
C LEU A 301 6.51 18.27 -15.12
N THR A 302 5.51 17.45 -15.46
CA THR A 302 4.27 17.36 -14.68
C THR A 302 4.55 16.84 -13.26
N GLY A 303 5.43 15.83 -13.15
CA GLY A 303 5.87 15.30 -11.86
C GLY A 303 6.63 16.33 -11.02
N ALA A 304 7.54 17.11 -11.61
CA ALA A 304 8.20 18.24 -10.94
C ALA A 304 7.18 19.28 -10.46
N GLY A 305 6.20 19.64 -11.28
CA GLY A 305 5.13 20.55 -10.89
C GLY A 305 4.28 20.01 -9.73
N LEU A 306 4.01 18.69 -9.68
CA LEU A 306 3.30 18.07 -8.56
C LEU A 306 4.10 18.09 -7.26
N VAL A 307 5.39 17.77 -7.30
CA VAL A 307 6.25 17.74 -6.10
C VAL A 307 6.48 19.15 -5.55
N LEU A 308 6.91 20.09 -6.40
CA LEU A 308 7.10 21.48 -5.99
C LEU A 308 5.78 22.14 -5.59
N GLY A 309 4.71 21.89 -6.34
CA GLY A 309 3.39 22.42 -6.01
C GLY A 309 2.87 21.91 -4.67
N ALA A 310 3.13 20.65 -4.32
CA ALA A 310 2.79 20.10 -3.01
C ALA A 310 3.58 20.74 -1.87
N ASP A 311 4.89 20.94 -2.04
CA ASP A 311 5.72 21.62 -1.04
C ASP A 311 5.34 23.11 -0.88
N VAL A 312 5.16 23.84 -1.99
CA VAL A 312 4.72 25.24 -1.97
C VAL A 312 3.35 25.37 -1.29
N LEU A 313 2.40 24.48 -1.62
CA LEU A 313 1.08 24.48 -0.98
C LEU A 313 1.17 24.23 0.53
N LEU A 314 2.01 23.27 0.94
CA LEU A 314 2.26 22.99 2.35
C LEU A 314 2.73 24.24 3.10
N ARG A 315 3.73 24.94 2.55
CA ARG A 315 4.32 26.14 3.16
C ARG A 315 3.43 27.37 3.12
N LEU A 316 2.43 27.41 2.25
CA LEU A 316 1.41 28.46 2.22
C LEU A 316 0.31 28.22 3.27
N LEU A 317 -0.04 26.97 3.54
CA LEU A 317 -1.14 26.61 4.43
C LEU A 317 -0.72 26.43 5.88
N VAL A 318 0.56 26.12 6.12
CA VAL A 318 1.12 25.82 7.44
C VAL A 318 2.16 26.87 7.81
N SER A 319 2.20 27.27 9.09
CA SER A 319 3.21 28.23 9.58
C SER A 319 4.63 27.73 9.27
N ALA A 320 5.57 28.65 9.07
CA ALA A 320 6.91 28.28 8.64
C ALA A 320 7.62 27.31 9.62
N GLN A 321 7.39 27.48 10.93
CA GLN A 321 7.94 26.61 11.97
C GLN A 321 7.34 25.21 11.93
N SER A 322 6.02 25.10 11.79
CA SER A 322 5.33 23.82 11.70
C SER A 322 5.60 23.12 10.37
N ALA A 323 5.82 23.87 9.27
CA ALA A 323 6.11 23.33 7.95
C ALA A 323 7.45 22.56 7.90
N VAL A 324 8.40 22.84 8.80
CA VAL A 324 9.64 22.05 8.91
C VAL A 324 9.36 20.63 9.42
N ALA A 325 8.37 20.48 10.30
CA ALA A 325 7.99 19.19 10.86
C ALA A 325 7.13 18.35 9.91
N VAL A 326 6.56 18.94 8.85
CA VAL A 326 5.66 18.23 7.91
C VAL A 326 6.45 17.74 6.70
N PRO A 327 6.58 16.41 6.50
CA PRO A 327 7.25 15.86 5.33
C PRO A 327 6.45 16.12 4.05
N THR A 328 7.11 16.47 2.96
CA THR A 328 6.46 16.74 1.66
C THR A 328 5.82 15.50 1.04
N GLY A 329 6.33 14.30 1.36
CA GLY A 329 5.77 13.02 0.92
C GLY A 329 4.35 12.78 1.46
N VAL A 330 4.02 13.31 2.64
CA VAL A 330 2.65 13.28 3.19
C VAL A 330 1.70 14.06 2.29
N VAL A 331 2.07 15.29 1.93
CA VAL A 331 1.19 16.19 1.14
C VAL A 331 1.01 15.67 -0.28
N THR A 332 2.08 15.21 -0.92
CA THR A 332 2.00 14.56 -2.24
C THR A 332 1.11 13.31 -2.20
N SER A 333 1.18 12.51 -1.14
CA SER A 333 0.33 11.33 -0.96
C SER A 333 -1.14 11.68 -0.76
N LEU A 334 -1.44 12.74 0.00
CA LEU A 334 -2.82 13.24 0.17
C LEU A 334 -3.41 13.76 -1.15
N LEU A 335 -2.65 14.57 -1.89
CA LEU A 335 -3.07 15.04 -3.21
C LEU A 335 -3.26 13.87 -4.19
N GLY A 336 -2.36 12.89 -4.15
CA GLY A 336 -2.44 11.67 -4.94
C GLY A 336 -3.67 10.81 -4.62
N ALA A 337 -3.99 10.65 -3.33
CA ALA A 337 -5.20 9.97 -2.87
C ALA A 337 -6.48 10.67 -3.39
N LEU A 338 -6.57 11.99 -3.25
CA LEU A 338 -7.69 12.78 -3.77
C LEU A 338 -7.80 12.65 -5.30
N PHE A 339 -6.67 12.70 -6.01
CA PHE A 339 -6.63 12.50 -7.45
C PHE A 339 -7.13 11.11 -7.86
N LEU A 340 -6.70 10.06 -7.16
CA LEU A 340 -7.11 8.68 -7.44
C LEU A 340 -8.61 8.48 -7.20
N VAL A 341 -9.16 9.03 -6.11
CA VAL A 341 -10.61 9.06 -5.84
C VAL A 341 -11.37 9.82 -6.94
N GLY A 342 -10.86 10.97 -7.38
CA GLY A 342 -11.42 11.75 -8.47
C GLY A 342 -11.40 11.00 -9.82
N MET A 343 -10.33 10.26 -10.10
CA MET A 343 -10.25 9.39 -11.27
C MET A 343 -11.24 8.23 -11.20
N ALA A 344 -11.42 7.62 -10.03
CA ALA A 344 -12.35 6.52 -9.82
C ALA A 344 -13.79 6.87 -10.23
N ALA A 345 -14.19 8.13 -10.04
CA ALA A 345 -15.50 8.64 -10.46
C ALA A 345 -15.68 8.70 -12.00
N ARG A 346 -14.58 8.73 -12.76
CA ARG A 346 -14.58 8.83 -14.23
C ARG A 346 -14.33 7.50 -14.94
N VAL A 347 -13.84 6.49 -14.22
CA VAL A 347 -13.62 5.15 -14.77
C VAL A 347 -14.97 4.48 -14.99
N ARG A 348 -15.26 4.12 -16.24
CA ARG A 348 -16.37 3.21 -16.55
C ARG A 348 -15.92 1.79 -16.26
N ASP A 349 -16.73 1.03 -15.55
CA ASP A 349 -16.54 -0.41 -15.44
C ASP A 349 -16.71 -1.02 -16.83
N THR A 350 -15.59 -1.24 -17.49
CA THR A 350 -15.53 -2.20 -18.58
C THR A 350 -15.48 -3.55 -17.88
N GLY A 351 -16.63 -4.24 -17.86
CA GLY A 351 -16.74 -5.62 -17.41
C GLY A 351 -15.85 -6.48 -18.29
N THR A 352 -14.55 -6.49 -18.00
CA THR A 352 -13.67 -7.53 -18.50
C THR A 352 -14.07 -8.75 -17.70
N ALA A 353 -14.84 -9.63 -18.36
CA ALA A 353 -15.07 -10.97 -17.86
C ALA A 353 -13.69 -11.55 -17.56
N GLY A 354 -13.30 -11.57 -16.28
CA GLY A 354 -12.16 -12.36 -15.85
C GLY A 354 -12.42 -13.76 -16.38
N THR A 355 -11.46 -14.35 -17.11
CA THR A 355 -11.55 -15.73 -17.54
C THR A 355 -11.96 -16.55 -16.33
N ALA A 356 -13.17 -17.10 -16.35
CA ALA A 356 -13.69 -17.89 -15.24
C ALA A 356 -12.67 -19.00 -14.96
N GLU A 357 -11.93 -18.90 -13.85
CA GLU A 357 -11.04 -19.98 -13.43
C GLU A 357 -11.86 -21.27 -13.41
N ARG A 358 -11.48 -22.24 -14.27
CA ARG A 358 -12.12 -23.56 -14.35
C ARG A 358 -12.09 -24.18 -12.96
N GLY A 359 -13.23 -24.18 -12.28
CA GLY A 359 -13.34 -24.64 -10.91
C GLY A 359 -13.14 -26.15 -10.84
N ARG A 360 -12.21 -26.60 -9.99
CA ARG A 360 -12.11 -28.02 -9.64
C ARG A 360 -13.29 -28.38 -8.73
N LEU A 361 -14.11 -29.34 -9.15
CA LEU A 361 -15.14 -29.91 -8.28
C LEU A 361 -14.45 -30.83 -7.28
N VAL A 362 -14.41 -30.41 -6.02
CA VAL A 362 -13.81 -31.20 -4.93
C VAL A 362 -14.88 -32.15 -4.36
N GLY A 363 -14.51 -33.41 -4.09
CA GLY A 363 -15.40 -34.41 -3.51
C GLY A 363 -15.81 -34.09 -2.06
N ARG A 364 -16.89 -34.72 -1.57
CA ARG A 364 -17.36 -34.56 -0.18
C ARG A 364 -16.33 -35.08 0.83
N THR A 365 -15.64 -36.17 0.51
CA THR A 365 -14.59 -36.78 1.35
C THR A 365 -13.43 -35.82 1.59
N THR A 366 -12.88 -35.22 0.52
CA THR A 366 -11.79 -34.23 0.63
C THR A 366 -12.19 -33.02 1.49
N PHE A 367 -13.43 -32.55 1.36
CA PHE A 367 -13.94 -31.48 2.23
C PHE A 367 -13.96 -31.90 3.70
N LEU A 368 -14.53 -33.06 4.03
CA LEU A 368 -14.61 -33.54 5.42
C LEU A 368 -13.23 -33.77 6.02
N VAL A 369 -12.30 -34.37 5.27
CA VAL A 369 -10.91 -34.55 5.70
C VAL A 369 -10.23 -33.19 5.94
N THR A 370 -10.42 -32.22 5.04
CA THR A 370 -9.85 -30.88 5.21
C THR A 370 -10.37 -30.21 6.49
N VAL A 371 -11.67 -30.31 6.76
CA VAL A 371 -12.28 -29.78 7.99
C VAL A 371 -11.74 -30.49 9.22
N ALA A 372 -11.69 -31.82 9.22
CA ALA A 372 -11.18 -32.60 10.36
C ALA A 372 -9.72 -32.26 10.68
N VAL A 373 -8.86 -32.17 9.66
CA VAL A 373 -7.46 -31.76 9.82
C VAL A 373 -7.36 -30.34 10.35
N LEU A 374 -8.14 -29.39 9.82
CA LEU A 374 -8.12 -28.01 10.29
C LEU A 374 -8.62 -27.86 11.73
N VAL A 375 -9.62 -28.64 12.13
CA VAL A 375 -10.08 -28.68 13.54
C VAL A 375 -8.96 -29.18 14.44
N ALA A 376 -8.27 -30.27 14.06
CA ALA A 376 -7.15 -30.80 14.83
C ALA A 376 -5.98 -29.81 14.92
N VAL A 377 -5.64 -29.15 13.80
CA VAL A 377 -4.59 -28.12 13.76
C VAL A 377 -4.97 -26.92 14.61
N LEU A 378 -6.22 -26.43 14.53
CA LEU A 378 -6.68 -25.30 15.32
C LEU A 378 -6.65 -25.62 16.82
N ALA A 379 -7.12 -26.81 17.22
CA ALA A 379 -7.04 -27.26 18.61
C ALA A 379 -5.58 -27.36 19.09
N GLY A 380 -4.70 -27.95 18.28
CA GLY A 380 -3.27 -28.03 18.58
C GLY A 380 -2.61 -26.65 18.72
N VAL A 381 -2.92 -25.71 17.84
CA VAL A 381 -2.40 -24.33 17.89
C VAL A 381 -2.96 -23.57 19.09
N MET A 382 -4.22 -23.78 19.48
CA MET A 382 -4.79 -23.19 20.69
C MET A 382 -4.09 -23.69 21.95
N VAL A 383 -3.92 -25.02 22.07
CA VAL A 383 -3.20 -25.63 23.20
C VAL A 383 -1.76 -25.12 23.22
N ALA A 384 -1.06 -25.16 22.09
CA ALA A 384 0.29 -24.62 21.98
C ALA A 384 0.34 -23.12 22.33
N GLY A 385 -0.67 -22.34 21.91
CA GLY A 385 -0.79 -20.93 22.24
C GLY A 385 -0.86 -20.68 23.74
N VAL A 386 -1.63 -21.46 24.49
CA VAL A 386 -1.74 -21.29 25.94
C VAL A 386 -0.44 -21.73 26.64
N LEU A 387 0.16 -22.84 26.20
CA LEU A 387 1.30 -23.47 26.88
C LEU A 387 2.65 -22.82 26.56
N LEU A 388 2.86 -22.35 25.33
CA LEU A 388 4.13 -21.79 24.86
C LEU A 388 4.13 -20.26 24.83
N GLY A 389 5.25 -19.67 25.25
CA GLY A 389 5.49 -18.23 25.30
C GLY A 389 6.83 -17.93 25.95
N ASP A 390 6.91 -16.79 26.63
CA ASP A 390 8.02 -16.38 27.49
C ASP A 390 8.29 -17.36 28.64
N THR A 391 7.22 -17.98 29.16
CA THR A 391 7.26 -19.06 30.15
C THR A 391 6.56 -20.32 29.62
N LYS A 392 7.14 -21.50 29.85
CA LYS A 392 6.50 -22.76 29.44
C LYS A 392 5.55 -23.23 30.54
N LEU A 393 4.31 -23.54 30.18
CA LEU A 393 3.31 -24.10 31.09
C LEU A 393 2.99 -25.54 30.72
N LEU A 394 2.50 -26.29 31.70
CA LEU A 394 2.00 -27.65 31.53
C LEU A 394 0.47 -27.64 31.43
N LEU A 395 -0.10 -28.72 30.89
CA LEU A 395 -1.56 -28.84 30.79
C LEU A 395 -2.23 -28.83 32.18
N GLY A 396 -1.56 -29.38 33.19
CA GLY A 396 -2.03 -29.35 34.58
C GLY A 396 -2.15 -27.94 35.15
N ASP A 397 -1.28 -27.01 34.73
CA ASP A 397 -1.34 -25.60 35.16
C ASP A 397 -2.61 -24.92 34.65
N VAL A 398 -3.02 -25.23 33.41
CA VAL A 398 -4.26 -24.74 32.81
C VAL A 398 -5.49 -25.28 33.53
N VAL A 399 -5.46 -26.57 33.89
CA VAL A 399 -6.55 -27.20 34.66
C VAL A 399 -6.65 -26.57 36.05
N ASN A 400 -5.52 -26.38 36.73
CA ASN A 400 -5.49 -25.74 38.04
C ASN A 400 -5.98 -24.29 37.97
N TRP A 401 -5.62 -23.54 36.93
CA TRP A 401 -6.12 -22.18 36.72
C TRP A 401 -7.62 -22.15 36.47
N ALA A 402 -8.12 -23.01 35.59
CA ALA A 402 -9.56 -23.13 35.32
C ALA A 402 -10.35 -23.52 36.58
N GLY A 403 -9.74 -24.31 37.48
CA GLY A 403 -10.30 -24.68 38.78
C GLY A 403 -10.09 -23.66 39.91
N GLY A 404 -9.45 -22.50 39.64
CA GLY A 404 -9.16 -21.50 40.67
C GLY A 404 -8.07 -21.89 41.69
N MET A 405 -7.29 -22.94 41.39
CA MET A 405 -6.25 -23.52 42.26
C MET A 405 -4.82 -23.17 41.82
N ALA A 406 -4.65 -22.43 40.72
CA ALA A 406 -3.33 -22.04 40.23
C ALA A 406 -2.64 -21.05 41.19
N GLY A 407 -1.32 -21.22 41.37
CA GLY A 407 -0.50 -20.23 42.07
C GLY A 407 -0.47 -18.89 41.33
N GLN A 408 -0.21 -17.80 42.06
CA GLN A 408 -0.33 -16.42 41.57
C GLN A 408 0.44 -16.15 40.26
N SER A 409 1.65 -16.69 40.10
CA SER A 409 2.44 -16.52 38.87
C SER A 409 1.82 -17.22 37.66
N VAL A 410 1.35 -18.47 37.82
CA VAL A 410 0.68 -19.23 36.76
C VAL A 410 -0.65 -18.57 36.40
N GLY A 411 -1.39 -18.11 37.41
CA GLY A 411 -2.63 -17.37 37.23
C GLY A 411 -2.43 -16.13 36.38
N PHE A 412 -1.48 -15.26 36.74
CA PHE A 412 -1.18 -14.04 35.99
C PHE A 412 -0.80 -14.32 34.51
N VAL A 413 0.01 -15.35 34.27
CA VAL A 413 0.40 -15.73 32.90
C VAL A 413 -0.83 -16.21 32.11
N LEU A 414 -1.71 -17.01 32.68
CA LEU A 414 -2.90 -17.51 31.99
C LEU A 414 -3.98 -16.43 31.81
N ASP A 415 -4.14 -15.53 32.78
CA ASP A 415 -5.05 -14.38 32.71
C ASP A 415 -4.70 -13.42 31.57
N THR A 416 -3.41 -13.37 31.18
CA THR A 416 -2.94 -12.56 30.04
C THR A 416 -2.87 -13.36 28.74
N ARG A 417 -2.56 -14.66 28.79
CA ARG A 417 -2.42 -15.50 27.58
C ARG A 417 -3.74 -15.96 26.98
N VAL A 418 -4.70 -16.37 27.80
CA VAL A 418 -5.97 -16.90 27.31
C VAL A 418 -6.72 -15.83 26.48
N PRO A 419 -6.88 -14.58 26.97
CA PRO A 419 -7.55 -13.55 26.16
C PRO A 419 -6.76 -13.21 24.89
N ARG A 420 -5.43 -13.23 24.95
CA ARG A 420 -4.56 -13.00 23.79
C ARG A 420 -4.76 -14.04 22.69
N VAL A 421 -4.78 -15.33 23.05
CA VAL A 421 -5.03 -16.43 22.10
C VAL A 421 -6.45 -16.32 21.52
N LEU A 422 -7.44 -15.98 22.35
CA LEU A 422 -8.81 -15.75 21.88
C LEU A 422 -8.91 -14.55 20.93
N ALA A 423 -8.22 -13.44 21.22
CA ALA A 423 -8.15 -12.28 20.34
C ALA A 423 -7.56 -12.65 18.97
N ALA A 424 -6.46 -13.40 18.96
CA ALA A 424 -5.83 -13.90 17.72
C ALA A 424 -6.79 -14.77 16.90
N LEU A 425 -7.46 -15.72 17.56
CA LEU A 425 -8.38 -16.66 16.93
C LEU A 425 -9.58 -15.93 16.30
N LEU A 426 -10.21 -15.04 17.07
CA LEU A 426 -11.41 -14.33 16.65
C LEU A 426 -11.10 -13.28 15.57
N ALA A 427 -10.01 -12.52 15.73
CA ALA A 427 -9.57 -11.57 14.70
C ALA A 427 -9.21 -12.29 13.40
N GLY A 428 -8.48 -13.41 13.47
CA GLY A 428 -8.14 -14.21 12.29
C GLY A 428 -9.37 -14.75 11.56
N GLY A 429 -10.34 -15.29 12.31
CA GLY A 429 -11.61 -15.76 11.75
C GLY A 429 -12.44 -14.63 11.13
N ALA A 430 -12.56 -13.49 11.81
CA ALA A 430 -13.31 -12.33 11.34
C ALA A 430 -12.69 -11.70 10.08
N LEU A 431 -11.36 -11.54 10.04
CA LEU A 431 -10.66 -11.03 8.86
C LEU A 431 -10.76 -11.98 7.66
N ALA A 432 -10.69 -13.29 7.89
CA ALA A 432 -10.86 -14.28 6.82
C ALA A 432 -12.30 -14.33 6.28
N LEU A 433 -13.31 -14.24 7.14
CA LEU A 433 -14.71 -14.13 6.70
C LEU A 433 -14.92 -12.83 5.93
N SER A 434 -14.46 -11.69 6.47
CA SER A 434 -14.52 -10.40 5.81
C SER A 434 -13.86 -10.45 4.42
N GLY A 435 -12.65 -10.99 4.32
CA GLY A 435 -11.95 -11.20 3.05
C GLY A 435 -12.72 -12.09 2.07
N THR A 436 -13.34 -13.17 2.56
CA THR A 436 -14.21 -14.03 1.73
C THR A 436 -15.36 -13.23 1.11
N LEU A 437 -16.03 -12.38 1.90
CA LEU A 437 -17.14 -11.53 1.45
C LEU A 437 -16.67 -10.45 0.46
N VAL A 438 -15.57 -9.75 0.74
CA VAL A 438 -15.01 -8.74 -0.18
C VAL A 438 -14.63 -9.38 -1.50
N GLN A 439 -13.92 -10.51 -1.48
CA GLN A 439 -13.48 -11.18 -2.71
C GLN A 439 -14.65 -11.70 -3.54
N ALA A 440 -15.73 -12.15 -2.90
CA ALA A 440 -16.96 -12.56 -3.58
C ALA A 440 -17.64 -11.38 -4.27
N VAL A 441 -17.85 -10.27 -3.54
CA VAL A 441 -18.53 -9.07 -4.05
C VAL A 441 -17.72 -8.37 -5.14
N THR A 442 -16.42 -8.22 -4.90
CA THR A 442 -15.50 -7.58 -5.84
C THR A 442 -15.11 -8.50 -6.98
N ARG A 443 -15.39 -9.81 -6.92
CA ARG A 443 -14.91 -10.80 -7.91
C ARG A 443 -13.41 -10.69 -8.17
N ASN A 444 -12.66 -10.37 -7.13
CA ASN A 444 -11.22 -10.23 -7.19
C ASN A 444 -10.60 -11.09 -6.08
N PRO A 445 -9.89 -12.19 -6.41
CA PRO A 445 -9.27 -13.04 -5.40
C PRO A 445 -8.16 -12.35 -4.60
N LEU A 446 -7.76 -11.16 -5.03
CA LEU A 446 -6.72 -10.34 -4.40
C LEU A 446 -7.33 -9.22 -3.56
N ALA A 447 -8.65 -9.08 -3.55
CA ALA A 447 -9.28 -8.11 -2.67
C ALA A 447 -9.14 -8.56 -1.23
N GLU A 448 -8.83 -7.61 -0.36
CA GLU A 448 -8.85 -7.79 1.09
C GLU A 448 -9.60 -6.62 1.73
N PRO A 449 -10.10 -6.76 2.96
CA PRO A 449 -10.83 -5.69 3.63
C PRO A 449 -10.04 -4.38 3.77
N GLY A 450 -8.71 -4.47 3.89
CA GLY A 450 -7.80 -3.32 3.91
C GLY A 450 -7.85 -2.47 2.63
N ILE A 451 -8.13 -3.09 1.48
CA ILE A 451 -8.27 -2.36 0.20
C ILE A 451 -9.51 -1.47 0.19
N LEU A 452 -10.53 -1.76 1.02
CA LEU A 452 -11.70 -0.89 1.18
C LEU A 452 -11.42 0.33 2.08
N GLY A 453 -10.17 0.57 2.49
CA GLY A 453 -9.79 1.69 3.37
C GLY A 453 -10.28 1.56 4.81
N VAL A 454 -10.99 0.48 5.16
CA VAL A 454 -11.57 0.24 6.49
C VAL A 454 -10.47 0.07 7.53
N SER A 455 -9.46 -0.76 7.21
CA SER A 455 -8.31 -0.97 8.08
C SER A 455 -7.50 0.31 8.29
N GLY A 456 -7.25 1.09 7.23
CA GLY A 456 -6.59 2.38 7.33
C GLY A 456 -7.38 3.41 8.13
N GLY A 457 -8.70 3.48 7.93
CA GLY A 457 -9.59 4.34 8.72
C GLY A 457 -9.56 3.98 10.21
N GLY A 458 -9.58 2.68 10.54
CA GLY A 458 -9.48 2.23 11.93
C GLY A 458 -8.11 2.48 12.54
N ALA A 459 -7.03 2.27 11.78
CA ALA A 459 -5.69 2.65 12.19
C ALA A 459 -5.58 4.15 12.47
N LEU A 460 -6.12 4.99 11.57
CA LEU A 460 -6.11 6.45 11.72
C LEU A 460 -6.89 6.87 12.97
N GLY A 461 -8.08 6.31 13.19
CA GLY A 461 -8.89 6.59 14.38
C GLY A 461 -8.15 6.22 15.68
N ALA A 462 -7.52 5.05 15.72
CA ALA A 462 -6.72 4.62 16.87
C ALA A 462 -5.49 5.51 17.10
N VAL A 463 -4.72 5.83 16.05
CA VAL A 463 -3.52 6.67 16.16
C VAL A 463 -3.88 8.08 16.57
N LEU A 464 -4.94 8.67 15.98
CA LEU A 464 -5.45 9.97 16.39
C LEU A 464 -5.80 9.99 17.88
N PHE A 465 -6.48 8.96 18.36
CA PHE A 465 -6.86 8.86 19.76
C PHE A 465 -5.65 8.64 20.69
N VAL A 466 -4.71 7.75 20.34
CA VAL A 466 -3.48 7.51 21.11
C VAL A 466 -2.61 8.76 21.21
N THR A 467 -2.57 9.57 20.15
CA THR A 467 -1.75 10.79 20.10
C THR A 467 -2.42 11.99 20.79
N THR A 468 -3.75 12.08 20.81
CA THR A 468 -4.49 13.21 21.39
C THR A 468 -5.04 12.97 22.81
N ALA A 469 -5.33 11.73 23.17
CA ALA A 469 -5.87 11.33 24.47
C ALA A 469 -5.08 10.13 25.05
N PRO A 470 -3.77 10.30 25.34
CA PRO A 470 -2.86 9.20 25.69
C PRO A 470 -3.18 8.50 27.02
N MET A 471 -4.03 9.09 27.86
CA MET A 471 -4.46 8.54 29.15
C MET A 471 -5.73 7.68 29.07
N ALA A 472 -6.36 7.58 27.90
CA ALA A 472 -7.61 6.85 27.74
C ALA A 472 -7.38 5.32 27.64
N GLY A 473 -8.31 4.54 28.21
CA GLY A 473 -8.23 3.08 28.27
C GLY A 473 -8.45 2.36 26.92
N SER A 474 -8.28 1.03 26.93
CA SER A 474 -8.36 0.17 25.73
C SER A 474 -9.66 0.36 24.93
N TRP A 475 -10.79 0.51 25.61
CA TRP A 475 -12.11 0.71 25.01
C TRP A 475 -12.22 2.03 24.25
N GLY A 476 -11.52 3.08 24.68
CA GLY A 476 -11.47 4.35 23.96
C GLY A 476 -10.74 4.21 22.62
N ILE A 477 -9.58 3.55 22.63
CA ILE A 477 -8.81 3.27 21.40
C ILE A 477 -9.62 2.36 20.47
N ALA A 478 -10.25 1.30 20.99
CA ALA A 478 -11.09 0.39 20.23
C ALA A 478 -12.31 1.10 19.61
N GLY A 479 -12.98 1.97 20.37
CA GLY A 479 -14.09 2.79 19.90
C GLY A 479 -13.67 3.78 18.80
N ALA A 480 -12.53 4.45 18.97
CA ALA A 480 -11.96 5.34 17.96
C ALA A 480 -11.56 4.58 16.68
N ALA A 481 -10.99 3.38 16.81
CA ALA A 481 -10.69 2.51 15.68
C ALA A 481 -11.96 2.09 14.93
N PHE A 482 -13.00 1.69 15.65
CA PHE A 482 -14.28 1.33 15.05
C PHE A 482 -14.93 2.52 14.33
N ALA A 483 -14.94 3.70 14.96
CA ALA A 483 -15.48 4.92 14.38
C ALA A 483 -14.70 5.34 13.12
N GLY A 484 -13.37 5.33 13.17
CA GLY A 484 -12.52 5.65 12.02
C GLY A 484 -12.73 4.69 10.84
N ALA A 485 -12.87 3.39 11.12
CA ALA A 485 -13.22 2.38 10.13
C ALA A 485 -14.61 2.62 9.52
N GLY A 486 -15.60 3.01 10.34
CA GLY A 486 -16.94 3.37 9.90
C GLY A 486 -16.97 4.62 9.01
N VAL A 487 -16.21 5.66 9.35
CA VAL A 487 -16.07 6.87 8.53
C VAL A 487 -15.43 6.54 7.17
N ALA A 488 -14.34 5.76 7.16
CA ALA A 488 -13.72 5.32 5.92
C ALA A 488 -14.68 4.51 5.05
N ALA A 489 -15.42 3.56 5.64
CA ALA A 489 -16.44 2.78 4.94
C ALA A 489 -17.56 3.67 4.37
N ALA A 490 -18.04 4.66 5.13
CA ALA A 490 -19.06 5.60 4.67
C ALA A 490 -18.59 6.43 3.47
N VAL A 491 -17.34 6.91 3.49
CA VAL A 491 -16.72 7.62 2.37
C VAL A 491 -16.63 6.71 1.14
N VAL A 492 -16.09 5.49 1.31
CA VAL A 492 -15.90 4.55 0.20
C VAL A 492 -17.24 4.13 -0.40
N PHE A 493 -18.22 3.77 0.42
CA PHE A 493 -19.54 3.34 -0.04
C PHE A 493 -20.35 4.48 -0.62
N GLY A 494 -20.34 5.67 -0.01
CA GLY A 494 -21.02 6.85 -0.53
C GLY A 494 -20.48 7.25 -1.90
N LEU A 495 -19.16 7.23 -2.07
CA LEU A 495 -18.53 7.52 -3.35
C LEU A 495 -18.67 6.39 -4.36
N ALA A 496 -18.84 5.13 -3.96
CA ALA A 496 -19.06 4.00 -4.86
C ALA A 496 -20.53 3.78 -5.26
N ALA A 497 -21.49 4.24 -4.44
CA ALA A 497 -22.92 3.99 -4.60
C ALA A 497 -23.48 4.51 -5.93
N ARG A 498 -23.02 5.67 -6.40
CA ARG A 498 -23.43 6.27 -7.69
C ARG A 498 -23.12 5.40 -8.91
N GLY A 499 -22.31 4.36 -8.77
CA GLY A 499 -21.95 3.41 -9.84
C GLY A 499 -22.43 1.98 -9.58
N GLY A 500 -23.38 1.76 -8.67
CA GLY A 500 -23.89 0.42 -8.36
C GLY A 500 -22.87 -0.51 -7.68
N PHE A 501 -21.91 0.07 -6.95
CA PHE A 501 -20.79 -0.65 -6.33
C PHE A 501 -19.92 -1.42 -7.32
N GLY A 502 -19.64 -0.75 -8.45
CA GLY A 502 -18.70 -1.20 -9.46
C GLY A 502 -17.33 -1.60 -8.91
N GLN A 503 -16.76 -2.71 -9.39
CA GLN A 503 -15.53 -3.31 -8.87
C GLN A 503 -14.34 -2.36 -8.94
N ASN A 504 -14.06 -1.78 -10.11
CA ASN A 504 -12.88 -0.93 -10.28
C ASN A 504 -13.01 0.36 -9.48
N ARG A 505 -14.23 0.93 -9.43
CA ARG A 505 -14.51 2.13 -8.66
C ARG A 505 -14.34 1.89 -7.16
N LEU A 506 -14.90 0.78 -6.63
CA LEU A 506 -14.81 0.45 -5.21
C LEU A 506 -13.34 0.25 -4.78
N VAL A 507 -12.57 -0.50 -5.58
CA VAL A 507 -11.14 -0.74 -5.31
C VAL A 507 -10.32 0.55 -5.39
N LEU A 508 -10.53 1.38 -6.41
CA LEU A 508 -9.81 2.64 -6.56
C LEU A 508 -10.13 3.61 -5.40
N VAL A 509 -11.41 3.85 -5.10
CA VAL A 509 -11.78 4.72 -3.98
C VAL A 509 -11.19 4.21 -2.67
N GLY A 510 -11.26 2.90 -2.43
CA GLY A 510 -10.69 2.27 -1.24
C GLY A 510 -9.16 2.44 -1.13
N ILE A 511 -8.40 2.22 -2.21
CA ILE A 511 -6.94 2.46 -2.24
C ILE A 511 -6.64 3.94 -1.95
N GLY A 512 -7.41 4.87 -2.53
CA GLY A 512 -7.27 6.29 -2.26
C GLY A 512 -7.49 6.64 -0.79
N VAL A 513 -8.56 6.13 -0.18
CA VAL A 513 -8.85 6.33 1.25
C VAL A 513 -7.78 5.71 2.15
N GLN A 514 -7.31 4.50 1.83
CA GLN A 514 -6.22 3.83 2.56
C GLN A 514 -4.93 4.67 2.51
N ALA A 515 -4.59 5.21 1.34
CA ALA A 515 -3.40 6.04 1.16
C ALA A 515 -3.50 7.37 1.92
N ALA A 516 -4.67 8.02 1.89
CA ALA A 516 -4.92 9.21 2.68
C ALA A 516 -4.78 8.93 4.18
N ALA A 517 -5.37 7.82 4.66
CA ALA A 517 -5.24 7.41 6.05
C ALA A 517 -3.78 7.14 6.45
N THR A 518 -3.01 6.47 5.60
CA THR A 518 -1.58 6.19 5.83
C THR A 518 -0.76 7.47 5.91
N ALA A 519 -1.01 8.44 5.00
CA ALA A 519 -0.34 9.74 5.02
C ALA A 519 -0.67 10.54 6.30
N LEU A 520 -1.93 10.53 6.74
CA LEU A 520 -2.36 11.19 7.98
C LEU A 520 -1.79 10.51 9.23
N ILE A 521 -1.73 9.17 9.26
CA ILE A 521 -1.05 8.41 10.33
C ILE A 521 0.44 8.81 10.39
N GLY A 522 1.09 8.85 9.23
CA GLY A 522 2.47 9.31 9.07
C GLY A 522 2.68 10.69 9.69
N LEU A 523 1.84 11.64 9.30
CA LEU A 523 1.86 13.00 9.82
C LEU A 523 1.69 13.05 11.34
N LEU A 524 0.66 12.38 11.88
CA LEU A 524 0.37 12.35 13.32
C LEU A 524 1.55 11.79 14.11
N ILE A 525 2.18 10.72 13.63
CA ILE A 525 3.34 10.13 14.31
C ILE A 525 4.55 11.07 14.28
N VAL A 526 4.79 11.79 13.17
CA VAL A 526 5.94 12.71 13.05
C VAL A 526 5.77 13.95 13.92
N ILE A 527 4.55 14.49 14.06
CA ILE A 527 4.31 15.73 14.84
C ILE A 527 4.04 15.47 16.33
N THR A 528 3.90 14.21 16.75
CA THR A 528 3.65 13.83 18.15
C THR A 528 4.96 13.46 18.86
N ASP A 529 4.94 13.50 20.20
CA ASP A 529 6.02 13.01 21.05
C ASP A 529 6.47 11.56 20.71
N PRO A 530 7.79 11.27 20.72
CA PRO A 530 8.35 9.95 20.40
C PRO A 530 7.80 8.77 21.22
N PHE A 531 7.39 9.01 22.48
CA PHE A 531 6.81 7.95 23.31
C PHE A 531 5.45 7.50 22.77
N ASN A 532 4.61 8.45 22.36
CA ASN A 532 3.33 8.16 21.74
C ASN A 532 3.50 7.58 20.32
N ALA A 533 4.58 7.95 19.61
CA ALA A 533 4.94 7.32 18.33
C ALA A 533 5.18 5.81 18.50
N THR A 534 5.91 5.38 19.52
CA THR A 534 6.17 3.95 19.79
C THR A 534 4.87 3.20 20.11
N LYS A 535 3.96 3.81 20.88
CA LYS A 535 2.62 3.25 21.13
C LYS A 535 1.81 3.11 19.84
N ALA A 536 1.83 4.15 18.99
CA ALA A 536 1.15 4.14 17.70
C ALA A 536 1.70 3.06 16.76
N LEU A 537 3.03 2.94 16.64
CA LEU A 537 3.70 1.89 15.86
C LEU A 537 3.36 0.49 16.38
N THR A 538 3.32 0.31 17.70
CA THR A 538 2.91 -0.96 18.32
C THR A 538 1.46 -1.30 17.94
N TRP A 539 0.56 -0.32 17.90
CA TRP A 539 -0.82 -0.53 17.47
C TRP A 539 -0.92 -0.88 15.97
N LEU A 540 -0.19 -0.15 15.12
CA LEU A 540 -0.14 -0.36 13.67
C LEU A 540 0.46 -1.72 13.29
N SER A 541 1.33 -2.26 14.13
CA SER A 541 1.93 -3.59 13.94
C SER A 541 0.93 -4.76 14.00
N GLY A 542 -0.28 -4.51 14.52
CA GLY A 542 -1.28 -5.53 14.77
C GLY A 542 -0.86 -6.44 15.92
N SER A 543 -1.17 -6.05 17.16
CA SER A 543 -0.79 -6.79 18.36
C SER A 543 -1.99 -7.21 19.20
N THR A 544 -1.98 -8.49 19.60
CA THR A 544 -2.89 -9.11 20.57
C THR A 544 -2.36 -9.00 22.01
N TYR A 545 -1.22 -8.31 22.20
CA TYR A 545 -0.67 -8.01 23.53
C TYR A 545 -1.63 -7.11 24.33
N GLY A 546 -1.69 -7.35 25.64
CA GLY A 546 -2.45 -6.52 26.59
C GLY A 546 -3.97 -6.58 26.43
N ARG A 547 -4.51 -7.62 25.78
CA ARG A 547 -5.96 -7.80 25.62
C ARG A 547 -6.57 -8.55 26.80
N THR A 548 -7.79 -8.16 27.14
CA THR A 548 -8.64 -8.80 28.15
C THR A 548 -9.79 -9.54 27.48
N LEU A 549 -10.49 -10.42 28.22
CA LEU A 549 -11.63 -11.15 27.67
C LEU A 549 -12.73 -10.21 27.17
N THR A 550 -12.95 -9.09 27.84
CA THR A 550 -13.97 -8.12 27.46
C THR A 550 -13.66 -7.46 26.11
N ASP A 551 -12.38 -7.23 25.79
CA ASP A 551 -11.95 -6.70 24.49
C ASP A 551 -12.26 -7.69 23.33
N THR A 552 -12.41 -8.99 23.61
CA THR A 552 -12.70 -10.01 22.59
C THR A 552 -14.18 -10.19 22.29
N LEU A 553 -15.08 -9.72 23.16
CA LEU A 553 -16.53 -9.91 23.01
C LEU A 553 -17.09 -9.24 21.74
N PRO A 554 -16.71 -8.00 21.37
CA PRO A 554 -17.26 -7.36 20.17
C PRO A 554 -16.92 -8.11 18.88
N VAL A 555 -15.68 -8.60 18.74
CA VAL A 555 -15.26 -9.38 17.57
C VAL A 555 -15.89 -10.76 17.55
N ALA A 556 -16.09 -11.40 18.71
CA ALA A 556 -16.83 -12.66 18.81
C ALA A 556 -18.29 -12.52 18.34
N GLY A 557 -18.98 -11.49 18.85
CA GLY A 557 -20.36 -11.19 18.45
C GLY A 557 -20.47 -10.86 16.95
N ALA A 558 -19.58 -10.03 16.43
CA ALA A 558 -19.54 -9.71 15.00
C ALA A 558 -19.28 -10.94 14.14
N LEU A 559 -18.33 -11.81 14.53
CA LEU A 559 -18.03 -13.06 13.82
C LEU A 559 -19.23 -14.02 13.82
N ALA A 560 -19.88 -14.20 14.97
CA ALA A 560 -21.07 -15.04 15.09
C ALA A 560 -22.20 -14.55 14.17
N VAL A 561 -22.53 -13.26 14.24
CA VAL A 561 -23.55 -12.64 13.38
C VAL A 561 -23.17 -12.72 11.90
N GLY A 562 -21.90 -12.43 11.57
CA GLY A 562 -21.39 -12.51 10.21
C GLY A 562 -21.47 -13.92 9.62
N LEU A 563 -21.15 -14.95 10.41
CA LEU A 563 -21.28 -16.36 10.02
C LEU A 563 -22.75 -16.71 9.75
N VAL A 564 -23.66 -16.32 10.64
CA VAL A 564 -25.11 -16.54 10.46
C VAL A 564 -25.58 -15.91 9.15
N ILE A 565 -25.26 -14.63 8.91
CA ILE A 565 -25.63 -13.93 7.68
C ILE A 565 -25.03 -14.63 6.45
N ALA A 566 -23.75 -15.00 6.49
CA ALA A 566 -23.08 -15.66 5.37
C ALA A 566 -23.68 -17.03 5.03
N VAL A 567 -24.13 -17.78 6.04
CA VAL A 567 -24.83 -19.08 5.85
C VAL A 567 -26.19 -18.88 5.21
N PHE A 568 -26.97 -17.88 5.63
CA PHE A 568 -28.29 -17.59 5.06
C PHE A 568 -28.19 -16.98 3.66
N ARG A 569 -27.18 -16.16 3.40
CA ARG A 569 -26.93 -15.46 2.11
C ARG A 569 -25.98 -16.23 1.19
N ARG A 570 -25.69 -17.51 1.46
CA ARG A 570 -24.72 -18.32 0.70
C ARG A 570 -25.01 -18.41 -0.80
N THR A 571 -26.30 -18.49 -1.17
CA THR A 571 -26.72 -18.56 -2.58
C THR A 571 -26.48 -17.22 -3.28
N GLU A 572 -26.74 -16.11 -2.59
CA GLU A 572 -26.46 -14.77 -3.10
C GLU A 572 -24.96 -14.56 -3.29
N LEU A 573 -24.14 -15.03 -2.34
CA LEU A 573 -22.67 -15.00 -2.44
C LEU A 573 -22.16 -15.80 -3.65
N ASP A 574 -22.65 -17.02 -3.83
CA ASP A 574 -22.29 -17.85 -4.99
C ASP A 574 -22.66 -17.14 -6.30
N LEU A 575 -23.87 -16.56 -6.38
CA LEU A 575 -24.34 -15.86 -7.59
C LEU A 575 -23.55 -14.59 -7.88
N VAL A 576 -23.36 -13.70 -6.90
CA VAL A 576 -22.62 -12.43 -7.07
C VAL A 576 -21.16 -12.68 -7.48
N SER A 577 -20.60 -13.84 -7.13
CA SER A 577 -19.22 -14.21 -7.49
C SER A 577 -19.03 -14.72 -8.92
N LEU A 578 -20.12 -14.98 -9.67
CA LEU A 578 -20.05 -15.51 -11.05
C LEU A 578 -19.68 -14.42 -12.05
N ASP A 579 -20.58 -13.47 -12.29
CA ASP A 579 -20.45 -12.39 -13.25
C ASP A 579 -21.42 -11.23 -12.91
N GLU A 580 -21.60 -10.26 -13.81
CA GLU A 580 -22.45 -9.07 -13.55
C GLU A 580 -23.93 -9.28 -13.88
N ASP A 581 -24.22 -10.19 -14.82
CA ASP A 581 -25.51 -10.30 -15.49
C ASP A 581 -26.31 -11.50 -14.97
N THR A 582 -25.66 -12.64 -14.70
CA THR A 582 -26.27 -13.87 -14.16
C THR A 582 -27.07 -13.61 -12.88
N PRO A 583 -26.58 -12.88 -11.86
CA PRO A 583 -27.39 -12.55 -10.69
C PRO A 583 -28.65 -11.75 -11.04
N ARG A 584 -28.54 -10.82 -11.99
CA ARG A 584 -29.66 -9.96 -12.42
C ARG A 584 -30.72 -10.76 -13.17
N LEU A 585 -30.30 -11.68 -14.04
CA LEU A 585 -31.18 -12.60 -14.77
C LEU A 585 -31.94 -13.54 -13.82
N LEU A 586 -31.33 -13.92 -12.70
CA LEU A 586 -31.95 -14.74 -11.65
C LEU A 586 -32.76 -13.92 -10.62
N GLY A 587 -33.01 -12.63 -10.89
CA GLY A 587 -33.86 -11.77 -10.05
C GLY A 587 -33.18 -11.18 -8.81
N LEU A 588 -31.86 -11.32 -8.65
CA LEU A 588 -31.15 -10.70 -7.54
C LEU A 588 -30.96 -9.19 -7.75
N ARG A 589 -31.37 -8.41 -6.75
CA ARG A 589 -31.05 -6.99 -6.64
C ARG A 589 -29.57 -6.84 -6.23
N THR A 590 -28.69 -6.80 -7.23
CA THR A 590 -27.23 -6.82 -7.05
C THR A 590 -26.70 -5.72 -6.14
N ALA A 591 -27.13 -4.46 -6.31
CA ALA A 591 -26.61 -3.36 -5.50
C ALA A 591 -26.92 -3.49 -4.00
N PRO A 592 -28.19 -3.73 -3.56
CA PRO A 592 -28.50 -4.03 -2.15
C PRO A 592 -27.76 -5.26 -1.61
N ALA A 593 -27.67 -6.35 -2.39
CA ALA A 593 -26.96 -7.56 -1.97
C ALA A 593 -25.47 -7.29 -1.73
N ARG A 594 -24.81 -6.59 -2.67
CA ARG A 594 -23.41 -6.17 -2.53
C ARG A 594 -23.21 -5.28 -1.31
N PHE A 595 -24.07 -4.27 -1.13
CA PHE A 595 -24.00 -3.37 0.01
C PHE A 595 -24.13 -4.12 1.34
N GLY A 596 -25.10 -5.02 1.48
CA GLY A 596 -25.28 -5.81 2.70
C GLY A 596 -24.06 -6.67 3.04
N LEU A 597 -23.50 -7.38 2.05
CA LEU A 597 -22.31 -8.21 2.24
C LEU A 597 -21.06 -7.37 2.57
N LEU A 598 -20.90 -6.21 1.92
CA LEU A 598 -19.82 -5.28 2.21
C LEU A 598 -19.96 -4.65 3.60
N ALA A 599 -21.19 -4.32 4.03
CA ALA A 599 -21.44 -3.79 5.37
C ALA A 599 -21.06 -4.82 6.46
N VAL A 600 -21.41 -6.10 6.28
CA VAL A 600 -20.99 -7.18 7.18
C VAL A 600 -19.47 -7.31 7.20
N SER A 601 -18.82 -7.27 6.03
CA SER A 601 -17.37 -7.29 5.92
C SER A 601 -16.70 -6.13 6.67
N VAL A 602 -17.25 -4.92 6.59
CA VAL A 602 -16.77 -3.75 7.33
C VAL A 602 -16.86 -3.97 8.83
N VAL A 603 -18.01 -4.44 9.34
CA VAL A 603 -18.19 -4.67 10.79
C VAL A 603 -17.21 -5.73 11.31
N LEU A 604 -17.04 -6.83 10.57
CA LEU A 604 -16.07 -7.88 10.91
C LEU A 604 -14.63 -7.34 10.93
N SER A 605 -14.26 -6.55 9.92
CA SER A 605 -12.90 -5.99 9.84
C SER A 605 -12.67 -4.91 10.90
N ALA A 606 -13.65 -4.05 11.17
CA ALA A 606 -13.54 -2.97 12.15
C ALA A 606 -13.41 -3.51 13.57
N THR A 607 -14.22 -4.52 13.93
CA THR A 607 -14.12 -5.18 15.24
C THR A 607 -12.83 -5.98 15.39
N ALA A 608 -12.35 -6.64 14.34
CA ALA A 608 -11.03 -7.28 14.36
C ALA A 608 -9.88 -6.28 14.54
N VAL A 609 -9.92 -5.13 13.83
CA VAL A 609 -8.92 -4.07 13.96
C VAL A 609 -8.96 -3.42 15.35
N ALA A 610 -10.15 -3.24 15.92
CA ALA A 610 -10.29 -2.75 17.29
C ALA A 610 -9.70 -3.73 18.32
N ALA A 611 -9.92 -5.04 18.14
CA ALA A 611 -9.49 -6.08 19.08
C ALA A 611 -8.01 -6.49 18.97
N ALA A 612 -7.39 -6.39 17.78
CA ALA A 612 -6.03 -6.89 17.55
C ALA A 612 -5.12 -5.94 16.77
N GLY A 613 -5.58 -4.72 16.46
CA GLY A 613 -4.86 -3.78 15.58
C GLY A 613 -4.92 -4.18 14.11
N THR A 614 -4.14 -3.53 13.27
CA THR A 614 -4.13 -3.80 11.82
C THR A 614 -3.36 -5.06 11.47
N ILE A 615 -4.08 -6.11 11.08
CA ILE A 615 -3.51 -7.37 10.60
C ILE A 615 -3.80 -7.51 9.10
N GLY A 616 -2.74 -7.44 8.29
CA GLY A 616 -2.81 -7.64 6.83
C GLY A 616 -2.74 -9.11 6.42
N PHE A 617 -2.89 -9.39 5.12
CA PHE A 617 -2.80 -10.70 4.47
C PHE A 617 -3.85 -11.76 4.83
N VAL A 618 -4.39 -11.76 6.05
CA VAL A 618 -5.31 -12.83 6.49
C VAL A 618 -6.55 -12.89 5.60
N GLY A 619 -7.14 -11.73 5.30
CA GLY A 619 -8.29 -11.60 4.41
C GLY A 619 -7.98 -11.91 2.94
N LEU A 620 -6.71 -12.01 2.56
CA LEU A 620 -6.27 -12.38 1.21
C LEU A 620 -5.95 -13.88 1.12
N VAL A 621 -5.07 -14.36 2.01
CA VAL A 621 -4.47 -15.70 1.95
C VAL A 621 -5.45 -16.79 2.36
N ALA A 622 -6.19 -16.60 3.46
CA ALA A 622 -7.09 -17.62 4.00
C ALA A 622 -8.23 -17.99 3.02
N PRO A 623 -9.00 -17.05 2.43
CA PRO A 623 -10.03 -17.41 1.46
C PRO A 623 -9.46 -17.96 0.16
N HIS A 624 -8.29 -17.50 -0.29
CA HIS A 624 -7.63 -18.05 -1.47
C HIS A 624 -7.21 -19.51 -1.25
N ALA A 625 -6.54 -19.80 -0.12
CA ALA A 625 -6.18 -21.15 0.27
C ALA A 625 -7.40 -22.05 0.46
N ALA A 626 -8.48 -21.55 1.07
CA ALA A 626 -9.73 -22.29 1.21
C ALA A 626 -10.30 -22.71 -0.16
N ARG A 627 -10.32 -21.81 -1.15
CA ARG A 627 -10.79 -22.15 -2.50
C ARG A 627 -9.91 -23.19 -3.19
N ALA A 628 -8.60 -23.13 -2.97
CA ALA A 628 -7.67 -24.13 -3.50
C ALA A 628 -7.88 -25.52 -2.89
N LEU A 629 -8.28 -25.60 -1.61
CA LEU A 629 -8.50 -26.86 -0.89
C LEU A 629 -9.88 -27.48 -1.14
N VAL A 630 -10.95 -26.68 -1.14
CA VAL A 630 -12.34 -27.19 -1.12
C VAL A 630 -13.24 -26.72 -2.27
N GLY A 631 -12.68 -25.99 -3.23
CA GLY A 631 -13.39 -25.47 -4.41
C GLY A 631 -14.08 -24.13 -4.14
N ARG A 632 -15.01 -23.72 -5.02
CA ARG A 632 -15.55 -22.35 -5.03
C ARG A 632 -16.86 -22.12 -4.27
N ARG A 633 -17.58 -23.18 -3.90
CA ARG A 633 -18.90 -23.06 -3.23
C ARG A 633 -18.73 -22.44 -1.85
N HIS A 634 -19.40 -21.32 -1.59
CA HIS A 634 -19.24 -20.57 -0.34
C HIS A 634 -19.62 -21.40 0.90
N THR A 635 -20.53 -22.36 0.77
CA THR A 635 -20.87 -23.31 1.85
C THR A 635 -19.65 -24.08 2.39
N ARG A 636 -18.65 -24.33 1.54
CA ARG A 636 -17.41 -25.01 1.93
C ARG A 636 -16.27 -24.03 2.19
N VAL A 637 -16.18 -22.96 1.40
CA VAL A 637 -15.11 -21.96 1.52
C VAL A 637 -15.19 -21.22 2.85
N ILE A 638 -16.37 -20.80 3.29
CA ILE A 638 -16.53 -20.01 4.52
C ILE A 638 -15.95 -20.73 5.76
N PRO A 639 -16.35 -21.96 6.12
CA PRO A 639 -15.82 -22.61 7.32
C PRO A 639 -14.31 -22.85 7.22
N VAL A 640 -13.81 -23.25 6.04
CA VAL A 640 -12.38 -23.50 5.83
C VAL A 640 -11.57 -22.21 5.90
N ALA A 641 -12.06 -21.11 5.31
CA ALA A 641 -11.40 -19.82 5.35
C ALA A 641 -11.32 -19.27 6.78
N VAL A 642 -12.41 -19.35 7.54
CA VAL A 642 -12.44 -18.89 8.94
C VAL A 642 -11.43 -19.67 9.80
N MET A 643 -11.39 -20.99 9.68
CA MET A 643 -10.42 -21.82 10.40
C MET A 643 -8.98 -21.52 9.97
N LEU A 644 -8.72 -21.39 8.67
CA LEU A 644 -7.38 -21.04 8.17
C LEU A 644 -6.93 -19.65 8.65
N GLY A 645 -7.84 -18.68 8.69
CA GLY A 645 -7.56 -17.34 9.21
C GLY A 645 -7.22 -17.36 10.69
N ALA A 646 -8.01 -18.08 11.49
CA ALA A 646 -7.74 -18.29 12.91
C ALA A 646 -6.39 -18.97 13.14
N VAL A 647 -6.10 -20.07 12.44
CA VAL A 647 -4.81 -20.77 12.53
C VAL A 647 -3.65 -19.84 12.17
N LEU A 648 -3.77 -19.10 11.06
CA LEU A 648 -2.71 -18.22 10.58
C LEU A 648 -2.34 -17.14 11.61
N VAL A 649 -3.34 -16.46 12.19
CA VAL A 649 -3.08 -15.40 13.18
C VAL A 649 -2.58 -15.99 14.50
N CYS A 650 -3.14 -17.10 14.97
CA CYS A 650 -2.66 -17.75 16.20
C CYS A 650 -1.22 -18.26 16.06
N VAL A 651 -0.85 -18.85 14.92
CA VAL A 651 0.52 -19.29 14.65
C VAL A 651 1.47 -18.09 14.58
N ALA A 652 1.07 -17.01 13.90
CA ALA A 652 1.86 -15.78 13.82
C ALA A 652 2.08 -15.14 15.19
N ASP A 653 1.05 -15.06 16.02
CA ASP A 653 1.12 -14.58 17.40
C ASP A 653 2.04 -15.47 18.26
N LEU A 654 1.88 -16.81 18.17
CA LEU A 654 2.69 -17.76 18.90
C LEU A 654 4.18 -17.64 18.54
N ILE A 655 4.51 -17.60 17.24
CA ILE A 655 5.89 -17.42 16.77
C ILE A 655 6.43 -16.06 17.26
N GLY A 656 5.65 -15.00 17.11
CA GLY A 656 6.03 -13.63 17.47
C GLY A 656 6.38 -13.46 18.95
N ARG A 657 5.78 -14.24 19.86
CA ARG A 657 6.09 -14.21 21.30
C ARG A 657 7.09 -15.26 21.78
N THR A 658 7.40 -16.28 20.98
CA THR A 658 8.26 -17.40 21.41
C THR A 658 9.69 -17.29 20.88
N VAL A 659 9.86 -16.90 19.61
CA VAL A 659 11.19 -16.97 18.95
C VAL A 659 12.17 -15.93 19.50
N ILE A 660 11.66 -14.79 19.95
CA ILE A 660 12.48 -13.64 20.41
C ILE A 660 12.21 -13.27 21.87
N ALA A 661 11.66 -14.20 22.66
CA ALA A 661 11.38 -13.96 24.08
C ALA A 661 12.64 -13.48 24.83
N PRO A 662 12.53 -12.52 25.77
CA PRO A 662 11.30 -11.93 26.31
C PRO A 662 10.69 -10.81 25.43
N ALA A 663 11.39 -10.36 24.39
CA ALA A 663 10.81 -9.44 23.41
C ALA A 663 9.73 -10.13 22.57
N GLN A 664 8.84 -9.35 21.98
CA GLN A 664 7.69 -9.89 21.23
C GLN A 664 7.38 -9.00 20.03
N LEU A 665 6.98 -9.62 18.93
CA LEU A 665 6.49 -8.93 17.74
C LEU A 665 4.98 -9.07 17.61
N GLY A 666 4.35 -8.03 17.03
CA GLY A 666 2.93 -8.05 16.70
C GLY A 666 2.59 -9.20 15.75
N ALA A 667 1.44 -9.82 15.97
CA ALA A 667 0.92 -10.89 15.11
C ALA A 667 0.79 -10.42 13.65
N GLY A 668 0.41 -9.16 13.41
CA GLY A 668 0.26 -8.59 12.06
C GLY A 668 1.58 -8.50 11.28
N LEU A 669 2.68 -8.15 11.93
CA LEU A 669 4.01 -8.21 11.31
C LEU A 669 4.40 -9.65 10.98
N MET A 670 4.16 -10.57 11.92
CA MET A 670 4.50 -11.97 11.72
C MET A 670 3.65 -12.64 10.63
N THR A 671 2.36 -12.30 10.50
CA THR A 671 1.53 -12.85 9.40
C THR A 671 2.05 -12.42 8.04
N ALA A 672 2.57 -11.20 7.90
CA ALA A 672 3.15 -10.71 6.65
C ALA A 672 4.52 -11.37 6.35
N VAL A 673 5.38 -11.51 7.36
CA VAL A 673 6.68 -12.20 7.23
C VAL A 673 6.48 -13.67 6.79
N ILE A 674 5.46 -14.35 7.31
CA ILE A 674 5.13 -15.73 6.94
C ILE A 674 4.38 -15.80 5.60
N GLY A 675 3.44 -14.89 5.39
CA GLY A 675 2.53 -14.88 4.24
C GLY A 675 3.21 -14.51 2.93
N THR A 676 4.17 -13.59 2.94
CA THR A 676 4.86 -13.12 1.72
C THR A 676 5.61 -14.25 0.99
N PRO A 677 6.50 -15.03 1.63
CA PRO A 677 7.17 -16.15 0.96
C PRO A 677 6.21 -17.18 0.38
N TYR A 678 5.14 -17.51 1.10
CA TYR A 678 4.11 -18.45 0.64
C TYR A 678 3.36 -17.92 -0.59
N PHE A 679 2.94 -16.66 -0.57
CA PHE A 679 2.27 -16.04 -1.70
C PHE A 679 3.17 -15.98 -2.95
N LEU A 680 4.45 -15.63 -2.75
CA LEU A 680 5.44 -15.62 -3.83
C LEU A 680 5.68 -17.02 -4.41
N TYR A 681 5.75 -18.05 -3.55
CA TYR A 681 5.85 -19.44 -3.98
C TYR A 681 4.65 -19.87 -4.84
N LEU A 682 3.42 -19.56 -4.42
CA LEU A 682 2.21 -19.84 -5.21
C LEU A 682 2.23 -19.13 -6.56
N LEU A 683 2.68 -17.87 -6.58
CA LEU A 683 2.82 -17.11 -7.81
C LEU A 683 3.80 -17.79 -8.76
N VAL A 684 4.96 -18.25 -8.27
CA VAL A 684 5.94 -19.00 -9.06
C VAL A 684 5.37 -20.31 -9.57
N ARG A 685 4.64 -21.07 -8.75
CA ARG A 685 4.08 -22.37 -9.11
C ARG A 685 3.03 -22.27 -10.22
N THR A 686 2.19 -21.24 -10.21
CA THR A 686 1.20 -20.96 -11.27
C THR A 686 1.82 -20.54 -12.61
N ARG A 687 3.16 -20.47 -12.75
CA ARG A 687 3.85 -20.37 -14.06
C ARG A 687 3.76 -21.66 -14.88
N ARG A 688 3.75 -22.80 -14.20
CA ARG A 688 3.78 -24.13 -14.79
C ARG A 688 2.35 -24.60 -14.95
#